data_AF-A0A6N4WPG1-F1
#
_entry.id   AF-A0A6N4WPG1-F1
#
_cell.length_a   1.000
_cell.length_b   1.000
_cell.length_c   1.000
_cell.angle_alpha   90.00
_cell.angle_beta   90.00
_cell.angle_gamma   90.00
#
_symmetry.space_group_name_H-M   'P 1'
#
loop_
_entity.id
_entity.type
_entity.pdbx_description
1 polymer ?
#
loop_
_entity_poly.entity_id
_entity_poly.type
_entity_poly.pdbx_seq_one_letter_code
_entity_poly.pdbx_strand_id
1 'polypeptide(L)'
;MSIPLRSRIPLLIRRGQAQGFALVIALSLMAFVLLLLLSITTLVQIESKGAQMQMQQMAAEQAALLSLNLAIGKLQDTAGLDQRVTAPAEAAGRTEVGAKQLTGVWRSWEGLDHQSNGLPIAPNYLSKSETGDQEITSTNTGRFLGWLVSSTYDSTITPAIDFDSPPVLTEVPDSTVVLVGEGSVGPDSEDREVHVRATEMADGTAAFAWWISGENTKALLTVPEVSSEVIELSQGLASSTQPDTSVFDITDPDKVALLNRVADRGSMDLLSERTAGEPTVSAEYFHDLTAYSRGLLTNTANGGWRRDLSLMSEQWSGMSDSELPLFTLSPGVETTANKFSSQEKGLIYPWSSRFVEGEDEEVTVIASAAVSSWDGLVDYMNYYKKLQGAEGSVLIEFDPQRDNTHIADDFSVHLIPARMMWLLAYHAKADSSGGYEPRLVIKPIVTMWNPYNVAIRVEESHVFRSWARPQSQSSHPFLLKFSLNGNAIGTYNLGQLMSSDTTGNSQKTTVKTDSSNTDSVWKPGETRVYSMSGTSLSEGEKLSVSLQPGLRIDSGRSLPLPVVKSSAADSEYKAEMVLATEDSSHSVNFYSSNNSGLYDGSSKSMFTSERINEMWGDKEITNSGLLGDLATNDSPFIIISWGLRLVNSIGDTDNVSHEGKGIFETSPTSWAAKVTSTEQLAPHDWLFFPVNDWGDSYMPTADDDLIAGMDEAGYIGSGFESAEGLSRLVVAEIPTRPLTSLGQLQHYDHANCNSTPPHFLNPIGNSHASSQIAGDAVYSASASVPDEEITVYDHSYVGNHVLFDDWFVSSVAPEMQAWSKAEDRDVKTVYKEFISGETALPNRAYK
;
A
#
# COMPACT_ATOMS: atom_id res chain seq x y z
N MET A 1 -101.38 -69.59 7.56
CA MET A 1 -102.79 -69.17 7.45
C MET A 1 -103.05 -68.89 5.98
N SER A 2 -103.54 -69.92 5.27
CA SER A 2 -104.88 -69.95 4.64
C SER A 2 -104.90 -69.17 3.31
N ILE A 3 -104.66 -69.81 2.14
CA ILE A 3 -105.65 -70.43 1.21
C ILE A 3 -106.61 -69.38 0.61
N PRO A 4 -107.12 -69.39 -0.66
CA PRO A 4 -106.95 -70.24 -1.88
C PRO A 4 -106.69 -69.40 -3.19
N LEU A 5 -106.32 -69.91 -4.38
CA LEU A 5 -106.95 -70.82 -5.36
C LEU A 5 -108.35 -70.42 -5.90
N ARG A 6 -108.39 -69.93 -7.17
CA ARG A 6 -109.41 -70.15 -8.25
C ARG A 6 -109.24 -69.02 -9.28
N SER A 7 -109.47 -69.17 -10.59
CA SER A 7 -109.91 -70.25 -11.45
C SER A 7 -109.66 -69.78 -12.90
N ARG A 8 -109.27 -70.70 -13.78
CA ARG A 8 -109.24 -70.48 -15.24
C ARG A 8 -110.66 -70.33 -15.79
N ILE A 9 -110.83 -69.48 -16.80
CA ILE A 9 -111.48 -69.75 -18.11
C ILE A 9 -111.12 -68.59 -19.05
N PRO A 10 -110.94 -68.83 -20.38
CA PRO A 10 -110.12 -67.99 -21.25
C PRO A 10 -110.94 -67.03 -22.13
N LEU A 11 -110.28 -65.97 -22.59
CA LEU A 11 -110.73 -65.14 -23.71
C LEU A 11 -109.50 -64.68 -24.52
N LEU A 12 -109.57 -64.89 -25.84
CA LEU A 12 -108.57 -64.53 -26.84
C LEU A 12 -108.38 -63.01 -26.95
N ILE A 13 -107.12 -62.55 -26.95
CA ILE A 13 -106.73 -61.23 -27.49
C ILE A 13 -105.45 -61.39 -28.33
N ARG A 14 -105.41 -60.69 -29.46
CA ARG A 14 -104.39 -60.73 -30.53
C ARG A 14 -103.10 -59.98 -30.14
N ARG A 15 -101.96 -60.58 -30.54
CA ARG A 15 -100.56 -60.10 -30.71
C ARG A 15 -100.17 -58.67 -30.26
N GLY A 16 -99.10 -58.62 -29.45
CA GLY A 16 -98.03 -57.61 -29.48
C GLY A 16 -96.70 -58.25 -29.07
N GLN A 17 -95.71 -58.32 -29.98
CA GLN A 17 -94.36 -58.76 -29.65
C GLN A 17 -93.67 -57.71 -28.78
N ALA A 18 -93.04 -58.13 -27.67
CA ALA A 18 -92.26 -57.26 -26.81
C ALA A 18 -90.94 -56.83 -27.51
N GLN A 19 -90.91 -55.60 -28.04
CA GLN A 19 -89.74 -54.97 -28.68
C GLN A 19 -88.83 -54.17 -27.71
N GLY A 20 -88.83 -54.47 -26.40
CA GLY A 20 -88.05 -53.72 -25.40
C GLY A 20 -86.67 -54.31 -25.05
N PHE A 21 -86.52 -55.63 -25.03
CA PHE A 21 -85.30 -56.28 -24.52
C PHE A 21 -84.11 -56.23 -25.51
N ALA A 22 -84.39 -56.33 -26.81
CA ALA A 22 -83.38 -56.17 -27.85
C ALA A 22 -82.79 -54.75 -27.90
N LEU A 23 -83.61 -53.72 -27.59
CA LEU A 23 -83.18 -52.32 -27.55
C LEU A 23 -82.27 -52.04 -26.35
N VAL A 24 -82.57 -52.59 -25.17
CA VAL A 24 -81.72 -52.45 -23.98
C VAL A 24 -80.39 -53.17 -24.14
N ILE A 25 -80.37 -54.37 -24.73
CA ILE A 25 -79.11 -55.07 -25.07
C ILE A 25 -78.33 -54.26 -26.10
N ALA A 26 -78.97 -53.78 -27.18
CA ALA A 26 -78.29 -52.97 -28.19
C ALA A 26 -77.74 -51.64 -27.64
N LEU A 27 -78.48 -50.94 -26.76
CA LEU A 27 -78.01 -49.72 -26.11
C LEU A 27 -76.89 -49.99 -25.10
N SER A 28 -76.98 -51.08 -24.32
CA SER A 28 -75.92 -51.47 -23.38
C SER A 28 -74.64 -51.89 -24.11
N LEU A 29 -74.77 -52.56 -25.26
CA LEU A 29 -73.65 -53.00 -26.09
C LEU A 29 -73.04 -51.83 -26.88
N MET A 30 -73.84 -50.89 -27.39
CA MET A 30 -73.34 -49.63 -27.94
C MET A 30 -72.66 -48.77 -26.87
N ALA A 31 -73.24 -48.66 -25.67
CA ALA A 31 -72.63 -47.91 -24.56
C ALA A 31 -71.31 -48.55 -24.09
N PHE A 32 -71.26 -49.88 -24.01
CA PHE A 32 -70.03 -50.62 -23.69
C PHE A 32 -68.95 -50.44 -24.76
N VAL A 33 -69.31 -50.55 -26.05
CA VAL A 33 -68.39 -50.31 -27.16
C VAL A 33 -67.91 -48.86 -27.19
N LEU A 34 -68.80 -47.90 -26.90
CA LEU A 34 -68.45 -46.48 -26.84
C LEU A 34 -67.50 -46.18 -25.66
N LEU A 35 -67.75 -46.75 -24.48
CA LEU A 35 -66.84 -46.65 -23.33
C LEU A 35 -65.49 -47.32 -23.60
N LEU A 36 -65.48 -48.47 -24.27
CA LEU A 36 -64.26 -49.16 -24.67
C LEU A 36 -63.44 -48.31 -25.65
N LEU A 37 -64.08 -47.76 -26.68
CA LEU A 37 -63.44 -46.87 -27.64
C LEU A 37 -62.91 -45.61 -26.97
N LEU A 38 -63.68 -44.99 -26.07
CA LEU A 38 -63.25 -43.82 -25.31
C LEU A 38 -62.03 -44.15 -24.45
N SER A 39 -62.05 -45.27 -23.72
CA SER A 39 -60.96 -45.70 -22.85
C SER A 39 -59.67 -45.99 -23.62
N ILE A 40 -59.76 -46.66 -24.78
CA ILE A 40 -58.59 -46.93 -25.63
C ILE A 40 -58.08 -45.61 -26.22
N THR A 41 -58.96 -44.71 -26.63
CA THR A 41 -58.57 -43.40 -27.18
C THR A 41 -57.88 -42.54 -26.13
N THR A 42 -58.38 -42.49 -24.90
CA THR A 42 -57.73 -41.75 -23.80
C THR A 42 -56.38 -42.36 -23.43
N LEU A 43 -56.26 -43.69 -23.43
CA LEU A 43 -54.99 -44.36 -23.16
C LEU A 43 -53.95 -44.03 -24.24
N VAL A 44 -54.32 -44.13 -25.51
CA VAL A 44 -53.44 -43.78 -26.64
C VAL A 44 -53.05 -42.29 -26.61
N GLN A 45 -53.96 -41.39 -26.20
CA GLN A 45 -53.63 -39.97 -26.04
C GLN A 45 -52.64 -39.73 -24.90
N ILE A 46 -52.79 -40.42 -23.75
CA ILE A 46 -51.86 -40.32 -22.63
C ILE A 46 -50.50 -40.91 -23.00
N GLU A 47 -50.47 -42.07 -23.66
CA GLU A 47 -49.23 -42.70 -24.13
C GLU A 47 -48.54 -41.83 -25.19
N SER A 48 -49.28 -41.24 -26.14
CA SER A 48 -48.73 -40.33 -27.13
C SER A 48 -48.18 -39.05 -26.51
N LYS A 49 -48.88 -38.47 -25.53
CA LYS A 49 -48.37 -37.31 -24.77
C LYS A 49 -47.14 -37.68 -23.95
N GLY A 50 -47.15 -38.84 -23.29
CA GLY A 50 -46.02 -39.34 -22.52
C GLY A 50 -44.79 -39.58 -23.39
N ALA A 51 -44.96 -40.20 -24.56
CA ALA A 51 -43.88 -40.41 -25.53
C ALA A 51 -43.33 -39.08 -26.07
N GLN A 52 -44.21 -38.11 -26.35
CA GLN A 52 -43.80 -36.79 -26.81
C GLN A 52 -43.05 -36.01 -25.72
N MET A 53 -43.53 -36.05 -24.48
CA MET A 53 -42.83 -35.46 -23.32
C MET A 53 -41.47 -36.10 -23.11
N GLN A 54 -41.38 -37.44 -23.19
CA GLN A 54 -40.11 -38.14 -23.04
C GLN A 54 -39.13 -37.81 -24.18
N MET A 55 -39.63 -37.67 -25.41
CA MET A 55 -38.81 -37.24 -26.55
C MET A 55 -38.31 -35.80 -26.38
N GLN A 56 -39.17 -34.87 -25.95
CA GLN A 56 -38.80 -33.48 -25.66
C GLN A 56 -37.80 -33.39 -24.51
N GLN A 57 -37.99 -34.17 -23.45
CA GLN A 57 -37.07 -34.24 -22.32
C GLN A 57 -35.70 -34.76 -22.76
N MET A 58 -35.65 -35.85 -23.54
CA MET A 58 -34.38 -36.36 -24.08
C MET A 58 -33.69 -35.31 -24.96
N ALA A 59 -34.43 -34.60 -25.82
CA ALA A 59 -33.88 -33.53 -26.65
C ALA A 59 -33.31 -32.38 -25.80
N ALA A 60 -34.03 -31.96 -24.75
CA ALA A 60 -33.57 -30.94 -23.81
C ALA A 60 -32.31 -31.39 -23.05
N GLU A 61 -32.25 -32.64 -22.60
CA GLU A 61 -31.08 -33.22 -21.93
C GLU A 61 -29.85 -33.26 -22.87
N GLN A 62 -30.04 -33.64 -24.14
CA GLN A 62 -28.96 -33.61 -25.13
C GLN A 62 -28.51 -32.18 -25.47
N ALA A 63 -29.44 -31.23 -25.59
CA ALA A 63 -29.12 -29.82 -25.81
C ALA A 63 -28.38 -29.21 -24.61
N ALA A 64 -28.75 -29.56 -23.38
CA ALA A 64 -28.05 -29.15 -22.17
C ALA A 64 -26.64 -29.74 -22.11
N LEU A 65 -26.46 -31.02 -22.47
CA LEU A 65 -25.14 -31.65 -22.56
C LEU A 65 -24.25 -30.96 -23.62
N LEU A 66 -24.81 -30.64 -24.79
CA LEU A 66 -24.11 -29.85 -25.81
C LEU A 66 -23.74 -28.47 -25.28
N SER A 67 -24.67 -27.78 -24.61
CA SER A 67 -24.46 -26.46 -24.00
C SER A 67 -23.27 -26.49 -23.04
N LEU A 68 -23.21 -27.50 -22.17
CA LEU A 68 -22.13 -27.68 -21.21
C LEU A 68 -20.78 -27.89 -21.92
N ASN A 69 -20.73 -28.75 -22.94
CA ASN A 69 -19.50 -28.99 -23.70
C ASN A 69 -19.03 -27.73 -24.45
N LEU A 70 -19.97 -26.95 -25.01
CA LEU A 70 -19.67 -25.67 -25.66
C LEU A 70 -19.18 -24.64 -24.64
N ALA A 71 -19.81 -24.53 -23.48
CA ALA A 71 -19.41 -23.63 -22.42
C ALA A 71 -17.99 -23.94 -21.92
N ILE A 72 -17.69 -25.22 -21.64
CA ILE A 72 -16.34 -25.66 -21.23
C ILE A 72 -15.33 -25.37 -22.34
N GLY A 73 -15.65 -25.72 -23.58
CA GLY A 73 -14.77 -25.45 -24.71
C GLY A 73 -14.50 -23.96 -24.88
N LYS A 74 -15.53 -23.11 -24.69
CA LYS A 74 -15.37 -21.67 -24.83
C LYS A 74 -14.60 -21.04 -23.68
N LEU A 75 -14.83 -21.52 -22.46
CA LEU A 75 -14.05 -21.13 -21.29
C LEU A 75 -12.57 -21.47 -21.45
N GLN A 76 -12.25 -22.68 -21.91
CA GLN A 76 -10.88 -23.10 -22.17
C GLN A 76 -10.22 -22.28 -23.29
N ASP A 77 -10.97 -21.97 -24.35
CA ASP A 77 -10.52 -21.16 -25.47
C ASP A 77 -10.21 -19.70 -25.07
N THR A 78 -11.07 -19.06 -24.27
CA THR A 78 -10.90 -17.65 -23.90
C THR A 78 -10.05 -17.43 -22.65
N ALA A 79 -10.19 -18.28 -21.63
CA ALA A 79 -9.61 -18.11 -20.30
C ALA A 79 -8.60 -19.20 -19.91
N GLY A 80 -8.25 -20.11 -20.82
CA GLY A 80 -7.35 -21.23 -20.51
C GLY A 80 -5.87 -20.88 -20.38
N LEU A 81 -5.43 -19.73 -20.90
CA LEU A 81 -4.06 -19.25 -20.73
C LEU A 81 -3.90 -18.59 -19.35
N ASP A 82 -2.74 -18.77 -18.71
CA ASP A 82 -2.42 -18.20 -17.40
C ASP A 82 -2.51 -16.66 -17.36
N GLN A 83 -2.40 -16.01 -18.53
CA GLN A 83 -2.43 -14.57 -18.71
C GLN A 83 -3.84 -14.02 -18.98
N ARG A 84 -4.85 -14.66 -18.43
CA ARG A 84 -6.26 -14.29 -18.61
C ARG A 84 -6.86 -13.93 -17.26
N VAL A 85 -7.61 -12.84 -17.24
CA VAL A 85 -8.29 -12.34 -16.05
C VAL A 85 -9.79 -12.38 -16.30
N THR A 86 -10.55 -12.94 -15.37
CA THR A 86 -12.01 -12.94 -15.40
C THR A 86 -12.55 -12.01 -14.33
N ALA A 87 -13.56 -11.21 -14.69
CA ALA A 87 -14.20 -10.27 -13.79
C ALA A 87 -15.67 -10.08 -14.20
N PRO A 88 -16.56 -9.74 -13.25
CA PRO A 88 -17.92 -9.35 -13.58
C PRO A 88 -17.91 -8.03 -14.37
N ALA A 89 -18.91 -7.82 -15.22
CA ALA A 89 -19.02 -6.63 -16.04
C ALA A 89 -19.05 -5.35 -15.18
N GLU A 90 -19.65 -5.41 -13.99
CA GLU A 90 -19.66 -4.29 -13.04
C GLU A 90 -18.27 -3.80 -12.65
N ALA A 91 -17.30 -4.72 -12.47
CA ALA A 91 -15.92 -4.39 -12.13
C ALA A 91 -15.19 -3.70 -13.31
N ALA A 92 -15.70 -3.85 -14.53
CA ALA A 92 -15.24 -3.12 -15.71
C ALA A 92 -16.02 -1.81 -15.94
N GLY A 93 -16.77 -1.33 -14.95
CA GLY A 93 -17.51 -0.06 -15.00
C GLY A 93 -18.81 -0.13 -15.79
N ARG A 94 -19.34 -1.34 -16.06
CA ARG A 94 -20.69 -1.54 -16.61
C ARG A 94 -21.73 -1.43 -15.50
N THR A 95 -22.91 -0.92 -15.81
CA THR A 95 -23.97 -0.64 -14.81
C THR A 95 -25.34 -1.16 -15.25
N GLU A 96 -25.39 -1.86 -16.38
CA GLU A 96 -26.57 -2.47 -16.95
C GLU A 96 -27.15 -3.54 -16.02
N VAL A 97 -28.46 -3.78 -16.10
CA VAL A 97 -29.13 -4.84 -15.33
C VAL A 97 -28.56 -6.19 -15.74
N GLY A 98 -28.03 -6.95 -14.77
CA GLY A 98 -27.31 -8.20 -15.03
C GLY A 98 -25.78 -8.08 -15.02
N ALA A 99 -25.21 -6.87 -14.86
CA ALA A 99 -23.76 -6.65 -14.93
C ALA A 99 -22.95 -7.40 -13.86
N LYS A 100 -23.55 -7.64 -12.69
CA LYS A 100 -22.92 -8.44 -11.62
C LYS A 100 -22.82 -9.93 -12.00
N GLN A 101 -23.81 -10.45 -12.72
CA GLN A 101 -23.89 -11.84 -13.12
C GLN A 101 -23.13 -12.14 -14.42
N LEU A 102 -22.89 -11.12 -15.24
CA LEU A 102 -22.18 -11.25 -16.51
C LEU A 102 -20.67 -11.28 -16.29
N THR A 103 -20.01 -12.41 -16.60
CA THR A 103 -18.55 -12.54 -16.48
C THR A 103 -17.87 -12.28 -17.83
N GLY A 104 -16.89 -11.40 -17.85
CA GLY A 104 -16.02 -11.13 -19.01
C GLY A 104 -14.64 -11.75 -18.85
N VAL A 105 -13.90 -11.81 -19.96
CA VAL A 105 -12.50 -12.26 -20.00
C VAL A 105 -11.63 -11.19 -20.64
N TRP A 106 -10.49 -10.90 -20.01
CA TRP A 106 -9.49 -9.95 -20.48
C TRP A 106 -8.11 -10.61 -20.58
N ARG A 107 -7.29 -10.13 -21.50
CA ARG A 107 -5.83 -10.25 -21.43
C ARG A 107 -5.36 -9.42 -20.24
N SER A 108 -4.43 -9.98 -19.46
CA SER A 108 -3.73 -9.22 -18.42
C SER A 108 -2.86 -8.13 -19.05
N TRP A 109 -2.15 -7.36 -18.22
CA TRP A 109 -1.03 -6.52 -18.66
C TRP A 109 0.14 -7.43 -19.04
N GLU A 110 0.03 -8.06 -20.21
CA GLU A 110 0.97 -9.07 -20.70
C GLU A 110 2.41 -8.53 -20.79
N GLY A 111 3.39 -9.43 -20.79
CA GLY A 111 4.82 -9.15 -20.87
C GLY A 111 5.35 -8.50 -22.15
N LEU A 112 4.56 -7.66 -22.78
CA LEU A 112 4.93 -6.74 -23.84
C LEU A 112 4.66 -5.28 -23.45
N ASP A 113 4.05 -5.03 -22.28
CA ASP A 113 3.78 -3.70 -21.72
C ASP A 113 5.04 -3.09 -21.04
N HIS A 114 6.21 -3.31 -21.63
CA HIS A 114 7.51 -2.78 -21.20
C HIS A 114 8.47 -2.65 -22.39
N GLN A 115 9.55 -1.91 -22.20
CA GLN A 115 10.65 -1.79 -23.15
C GLN A 115 11.42 -3.12 -23.29
N SER A 116 12.26 -3.30 -24.31
CA SER A 116 12.96 -4.58 -24.54
C SER A 116 13.85 -5.08 -23.38
N ASN A 117 14.22 -4.21 -22.45
CA ASN A 117 15.01 -4.53 -21.25
C ASN A 117 14.17 -4.85 -20.00
N GLY A 118 12.84 -4.75 -20.06
CA GLY A 118 11.95 -4.98 -18.93
C GLY A 118 11.38 -3.72 -18.27
N LEU A 119 11.89 -2.52 -18.60
CA LEU A 119 11.43 -1.28 -17.98
C LEU A 119 9.96 -1.02 -18.36
N PRO A 120 9.02 -0.98 -17.39
CA PRO A 120 7.61 -0.84 -17.71
C PRO A 120 7.29 0.50 -18.37
N ILE A 121 6.28 0.49 -19.24
CA ILE A 121 5.72 1.71 -19.85
C ILE A 121 4.40 2.10 -19.17
N ALA A 122 3.95 3.33 -19.42
CA ALA A 122 2.69 3.82 -18.88
C ALA A 122 1.50 2.97 -19.39
N PRO A 123 0.60 2.52 -18.50
CA PRO A 123 -0.52 1.66 -18.88
C PRO A 123 -1.58 2.42 -19.67
N ASN A 124 -1.97 1.89 -20.85
CA ASN A 124 -3.11 2.42 -21.60
C ASN A 124 -4.43 1.79 -21.13
N TYR A 125 -5.10 2.40 -20.16
CA TYR A 125 -6.35 1.86 -19.60
C TYR A 125 -7.52 1.76 -20.59
N LEU A 126 -7.53 2.54 -21.67
CA LEU A 126 -8.58 2.47 -22.71
C LEU A 126 -8.55 1.13 -23.46
N SER A 127 -7.40 0.44 -23.50
CA SER A 127 -7.28 -0.88 -24.11
C SER A 127 -8.15 -1.96 -23.45
N LYS A 128 -8.61 -1.74 -22.21
CA LYS A 128 -9.50 -2.66 -21.47
C LYS A 128 -10.86 -2.82 -22.14
N SER A 129 -11.34 -1.80 -22.86
CA SER A 129 -12.60 -1.80 -23.59
C SER A 129 -12.44 -2.18 -25.08
N GLU A 130 -11.21 -2.28 -25.57
CA GLU A 130 -10.94 -2.63 -26.96
C GLU A 130 -10.88 -4.16 -27.13
N THR A 131 -11.54 -4.68 -28.16
CA THR A 131 -11.53 -6.11 -28.47
C THR A 131 -10.14 -6.57 -28.89
N GLY A 132 -9.59 -7.53 -28.13
CA GLY A 132 -8.30 -8.17 -28.36
C GLY A 132 -8.39 -9.49 -29.10
N ASP A 133 -7.24 -10.01 -29.51
CA ASP A 133 -7.13 -11.35 -30.08
C ASP A 133 -6.78 -12.37 -28.99
N GLN A 134 -7.22 -13.62 -29.16
CA GLN A 134 -6.94 -14.70 -28.20
C GLN A 134 -5.48 -15.17 -28.21
N GLU A 135 -4.78 -14.96 -29.33
CA GLU A 135 -3.43 -15.46 -29.59
C GLU A 135 -2.38 -14.68 -28.78
N ILE A 136 -1.52 -15.42 -28.05
CA ILE A 136 -0.44 -14.83 -27.23
C ILE A 136 0.56 -14.01 -28.05
N THR A 137 0.72 -14.32 -29.34
CA THR A 137 1.63 -13.62 -30.25
C THR A 137 1.00 -12.41 -30.93
N SER A 138 -0.27 -12.09 -30.63
CA SER A 138 -0.95 -10.96 -31.26
C SER A 138 -0.35 -9.63 -30.81
N THR A 139 -0.12 -8.75 -31.79
CA THR A 139 0.30 -7.36 -31.58
C THR A 139 -0.90 -6.43 -31.36
N ASN A 140 -2.12 -6.94 -31.34
CA ASN A 140 -3.32 -6.16 -31.00
C ASN A 140 -3.22 -5.71 -29.53
N THR A 141 -3.39 -4.42 -29.29
CA THR A 141 -3.33 -3.82 -27.95
C THR A 141 -4.63 -3.99 -27.16
N GLY A 142 -5.74 -4.33 -27.83
CA GLY A 142 -7.02 -4.59 -27.18
C GLY A 142 -6.94 -5.78 -26.23
N ARG A 143 -7.61 -5.66 -25.07
CA ARG A 143 -7.54 -6.65 -24.00
C ARG A 143 -8.83 -7.42 -23.80
N PHE A 144 -9.98 -6.90 -24.23
CA PHE A 144 -11.25 -7.58 -24.01
C PHE A 144 -11.42 -8.76 -24.98
N LEU A 145 -11.67 -9.96 -24.47
CA LEU A 145 -11.80 -11.18 -25.29
C LEU A 145 -13.26 -11.65 -25.46
N GLY A 146 -14.18 -11.14 -24.63
CA GLY A 146 -15.60 -11.44 -24.74
C GLY A 146 -16.28 -11.75 -23.41
N TRP A 147 -17.61 -11.87 -23.48
CA TRP A 147 -18.46 -12.26 -22.37
C TRP A 147 -18.74 -13.77 -22.39
N LEU A 148 -18.78 -14.39 -21.21
CA LEU A 148 -18.98 -15.85 -21.06
C LEU A 148 -20.47 -16.22 -21.03
N VAL A 149 -21.16 -15.97 -22.14
CA VAL A 149 -22.58 -16.34 -22.34
C VAL A 149 -22.82 -16.80 -23.78
N SER A 150 -23.73 -17.74 -24.02
CA SER A 150 -23.94 -18.30 -25.36
C SER A 150 -24.36 -17.27 -26.41
N SER A 151 -25.16 -16.28 -26.02
CA SER A 151 -25.73 -15.27 -26.92
C SER A 151 -24.68 -14.39 -27.60
N THR A 152 -23.47 -14.23 -27.04
CA THR A 152 -22.37 -13.48 -27.68
C THR A 152 -21.70 -14.22 -28.81
N TYR A 153 -21.87 -15.54 -28.88
CA TYR A 153 -21.20 -16.40 -29.87
C TYR A 153 -22.14 -16.85 -30.98
N ASP A 154 -23.33 -16.24 -31.05
CA ASP A 154 -24.30 -16.42 -32.12
C ASP A 154 -24.42 -15.12 -32.90
N SER A 155 -23.93 -15.11 -34.14
CA SER A 155 -23.92 -13.92 -35.00
C SER A 155 -25.32 -13.46 -35.41
N THR A 156 -26.36 -14.29 -35.24
CA THR A 156 -27.76 -13.89 -35.48
C THR A 156 -28.33 -13.09 -34.31
N ILE A 157 -27.77 -13.25 -33.11
CA ILE A 157 -28.14 -12.54 -31.89
C ILE A 157 -27.21 -11.35 -31.66
N THR A 158 -25.91 -11.60 -31.66
CA THR A 158 -24.85 -10.64 -31.39
C THR A 158 -23.91 -10.58 -32.60
N PRO A 159 -24.01 -9.56 -33.46
CA PRO A 159 -23.25 -9.49 -34.71
C PRO A 159 -21.73 -9.48 -34.53
N ALA A 160 -21.23 -8.94 -33.41
CA ALA A 160 -19.82 -8.89 -33.05
C ALA A 160 -19.65 -8.84 -31.53
N ILE A 161 -18.52 -9.37 -31.04
CA ILE A 161 -18.13 -9.25 -29.64
C ILE A 161 -17.76 -7.78 -29.37
N ASP A 162 -18.53 -7.13 -28.50
CA ASP A 162 -18.40 -5.72 -28.16
C ASP A 162 -18.46 -5.54 -26.63
N PHE A 163 -17.51 -4.78 -26.11
CA PHE A 163 -17.46 -4.41 -24.70
C PHE A 163 -18.55 -3.40 -24.34
N ASP A 164 -18.84 -2.46 -25.24
CA ASP A 164 -19.79 -1.37 -25.00
C ASP A 164 -21.26 -1.77 -25.19
N SER A 165 -21.50 -2.97 -25.72
CA SER A 165 -22.83 -3.55 -25.91
C SER A 165 -22.94 -4.92 -25.22
N PRO A 166 -22.84 -5.00 -23.88
CA PRO A 166 -22.90 -6.27 -23.17
C PRO A 166 -24.30 -6.93 -23.31
N PRO A 167 -24.37 -8.27 -23.33
CA PRO A 167 -25.64 -8.99 -23.28
C PRO A 167 -26.43 -8.69 -22.00
N VAL A 168 -27.74 -8.51 -22.14
CA VAL A 168 -28.65 -8.34 -21.00
C VAL A 168 -29.18 -9.70 -20.57
N LEU A 169 -29.15 -9.99 -19.27
CA LEU A 169 -29.50 -11.29 -18.68
C LEU A 169 -30.93 -11.34 -18.10
N THR A 170 -31.82 -10.47 -18.56
CA THR A 170 -33.22 -10.35 -18.08
C THR A 170 -34.18 -11.15 -18.95
N GLU A 171 -35.33 -11.54 -18.39
CA GLU A 171 -36.36 -12.25 -19.13
C GLU A 171 -36.87 -11.45 -20.34
N VAL A 172 -36.87 -12.10 -21.50
CA VAL A 172 -37.56 -11.62 -22.70
C VAL A 172 -38.48 -12.74 -23.20
N PRO A 173 -39.81 -12.55 -23.10
CA PRO A 173 -40.79 -13.58 -23.45
C PRO A 173 -40.51 -14.22 -24.82
N ASP A 174 -40.68 -15.54 -24.88
CA ASP A 174 -40.52 -16.36 -26.09
C ASP A 174 -39.10 -16.36 -26.71
N SER A 175 -38.09 -15.76 -26.07
CA SER A 175 -36.73 -15.69 -26.61
C SER A 175 -35.62 -16.09 -25.64
N THR A 176 -35.82 -15.93 -24.34
CA THR A 176 -34.86 -16.31 -23.31
C THR A 176 -35.23 -17.62 -22.63
N VAL A 177 -34.21 -18.32 -22.16
CA VAL A 177 -34.32 -19.51 -21.31
C VAL A 177 -33.79 -19.15 -19.93
N VAL A 178 -34.55 -19.54 -18.89
CA VAL A 178 -34.15 -19.36 -17.48
C VAL A 178 -33.04 -20.36 -17.14
N LEU A 179 -31.84 -19.87 -16.85
CA LEU A 179 -30.71 -20.69 -16.39
C LEU A 179 -30.57 -20.64 -14.87
N VAL A 180 -30.82 -19.47 -14.29
CA VAL A 180 -30.95 -19.24 -12.84
C VAL A 180 -32.27 -18.52 -12.63
N GLY A 181 -33.20 -19.12 -11.89
CA GLY A 181 -34.50 -18.52 -11.60
C GLY A 181 -34.85 -18.60 -10.11
N GLU A 182 -36.10 -18.28 -9.78
CA GLU A 182 -36.67 -18.29 -8.42
C GLU A 182 -36.26 -19.52 -7.57
N GLY A 183 -36.21 -20.72 -8.15
CA GLY A 183 -35.81 -21.93 -7.43
C GLY A 183 -34.35 -21.94 -6.93
N SER A 184 -33.49 -21.09 -7.48
CA SER A 184 -32.07 -20.95 -7.12
C SER A 184 -31.78 -19.73 -6.27
N VAL A 185 -32.43 -18.59 -6.54
CA VAL A 185 -32.18 -17.29 -5.89
C VAL A 185 -33.26 -16.89 -4.87
N GLY A 186 -34.32 -17.69 -4.76
CA GLY A 186 -35.45 -17.43 -3.87
C GLY A 186 -36.56 -16.60 -4.54
N PRO A 187 -37.71 -16.46 -3.87
CA PRO A 187 -38.84 -15.65 -4.34
C PRO A 187 -38.47 -14.16 -4.47
N ASP A 188 -39.21 -13.43 -5.31
CA ASP A 188 -39.12 -11.96 -5.47
C ASP A 188 -37.67 -11.47 -5.73
N SER A 189 -36.94 -12.16 -6.60
CA SER A 189 -35.50 -12.01 -6.81
C SER A 189 -35.11 -11.83 -8.29
N GLU A 190 -35.97 -11.19 -9.09
CA GLU A 190 -35.82 -11.08 -10.55
C GLU A 190 -34.52 -10.38 -10.97
N ASP A 191 -33.95 -9.53 -10.12
CA ASP A 191 -32.66 -8.85 -10.32
C ASP A 191 -31.43 -9.77 -10.19
N ARG A 192 -31.61 -10.96 -9.59
CA ARG A 192 -30.59 -11.99 -9.41
C ARG A 192 -30.73 -13.17 -10.36
N GLU A 193 -31.83 -13.24 -11.10
CA GLU A 193 -32.06 -14.27 -12.09
C GLU A 193 -31.14 -14.10 -13.31
N VAL A 194 -30.92 -15.20 -14.03
CA VAL A 194 -30.12 -15.24 -15.25
C VAL A 194 -30.95 -15.87 -16.36
N HIS A 195 -31.36 -15.03 -17.29
CA HIS A 195 -32.11 -15.39 -18.49
C HIS A 195 -31.23 -15.16 -19.72
N VAL A 196 -31.05 -16.19 -20.53
CA VAL A 196 -30.15 -16.12 -21.69
C VAL A 196 -30.94 -16.40 -22.95
N ARG A 197 -30.73 -15.59 -23.98
CA ARG A 197 -31.33 -15.81 -25.30
C ARG A 197 -30.80 -17.12 -25.90
N ALA A 198 -31.72 -18.02 -26.27
CA ALA A 198 -31.34 -19.33 -26.78
C ALA A 198 -30.86 -19.24 -28.24
N THR A 199 -29.81 -19.99 -28.55
CA THR A 199 -29.31 -20.18 -29.92
C THR A 199 -29.97 -21.41 -30.52
N GLU A 200 -30.67 -21.22 -31.64
CA GLU A 200 -31.28 -22.31 -32.37
C GLU A 200 -30.23 -23.16 -33.10
N MET A 201 -30.41 -24.47 -33.07
CA MET A 201 -29.59 -25.38 -33.88
C MET A 201 -29.92 -25.20 -35.37
N ALA A 202 -28.94 -25.45 -36.25
CA ALA A 202 -29.09 -25.24 -37.69
C ALA A 202 -30.23 -26.05 -38.35
N ASP A 203 -30.68 -27.14 -37.73
CA ASP A 203 -31.79 -27.97 -38.19
C ASP A 203 -33.15 -27.55 -37.61
N GLY A 204 -33.18 -26.54 -36.71
CA GLY A 204 -34.37 -26.02 -36.05
C GLY A 204 -35.01 -26.99 -35.05
N THR A 205 -34.34 -28.08 -34.68
CA THR A 205 -34.93 -29.14 -33.86
C THR A 205 -34.84 -28.89 -32.36
N ALA A 206 -33.85 -28.10 -31.93
CA ALA A 206 -33.60 -27.73 -30.55
C ALA A 206 -32.89 -26.38 -30.47
N ALA A 207 -32.85 -25.79 -29.27
CA ALA A 207 -32.07 -24.61 -28.97
C ALA A 207 -31.23 -24.86 -27.72
N PHE A 208 -30.14 -24.12 -27.58
CA PHE A 208 -29.21 -24.28 -26.48
C PHE A 208 -28.85 -22.91 -25.90
N ALA A 209 -28.54 -22.88 -24.60
CA ALA A 209 -28.13 -21.66 -23.90
C ALA A 209 -27.19 -22.04 -22.77
N TRP A 210 -26.17 -21.22 -22.53
CA TRP A 210 -25.24 -21.41 -21.43
C TRP A 210 -24.74 -20.08 -20.89
N TRP A 211 -24.34 -20.10 -19.62
CA TRP A 211 -23.80 -18.99 -18.86
C TRP A 211 -22.74 -19.53 -17.90
N ILE A 212 -21.67 -18.76 -17.70
CA ILE A 212 -20.60 -19.09 -16.75
C ILE A 212 -20.49 -17.96 -15.73
N SER A 213 -20.59 -18.33 -14.45
CA SER A 213 -20.31 -17.44 -13.33
C SER A 213 -18.83 -17.47 -12.97
N GLY A 214 -18.24 -16.32 -12.68
CA GLY A 214 -16.95 -16.24 -11.99
C GLY A 214 -17.09 -16.65 -10.52
N GLU A 215 -16.40 -17.71 -10.10
CA GLU A 215 -16.28 -18.08 -8.68
C GLU A 215 -15.18 -17.26 -7.98
N ASN A 216 -14.28 -16.63 -8.75
CA ASN A 216 -13.12 -15.89 -8.23
C ASN A 216 -13.47 -14.59 -7.50
N THR A 217 -14.70 -14.10 -7.64
CA THR A 217 -15.19 -12.87 -6.98
C THR A 217 -16.12 -13.16 -5.80
N LYS A 218 -16.43 -14.43 -5.53
CA LYS A 218 -17.32 -14.84 -4.45
C LYS A 218 -16.54 -15.06 -3.15
N ALA A 219 -17.17 -14.78 -2.02
CA ALA A 219 -16.59 -15.01 -0.71
C ALA A 219 -16.58 -16.50 -0.36
N LEU A 220 -15.41 -17.01 0.02
CA LEU A 220 -15.25 -18.31 0.67
C LEU A 220 -15.22 -18.09 2.19
N LEU A 221 -16.23 -18.60 2.88
CA LEU A 221 -16.28 -18.54 4.34
C LEU A 221 -15.35 -19.61 4.94
N THR A 222 -14.46 -19.19 5.83
CA THR A 222 -13.54 -20.08 6.54
C THR A 222 -13.73 -19.96 8.05
N VAL A 223 -13.30 -21.00 8.78
CA VAL A 223 -13.29 -20.93 10.25
C VAL A 223 -12.25 -19.89 10.69
N PRO A 224 -12.63 -18.86 11.46
CA PRO A 224 -11.69 -17.94 12.07
C PRO A 224 -10.90 -18.67 13.16
N GLU A 225 -9.58 -18.64 13.06
CA GLU A 225 -8.71 -19.13 14.14
C GLU A 225 -8.61 -18.06 15.22
N VAL A 226 -8.91 -18.44 16.46
CA VAL A 226 -8.77 -17.57 17.62
C VAL A 226 -7.61 -18.09 18.45
N SER A 227 -6.51 -17.35 18.45
CA SER A 227 -5.41 -17.59 19.40
C SER A 227 -5.51 -16.66 20.59
N SER A 228 -5.06 -17.14 21.75
CA SER A 228 -4.82 -16.30 22.93
C SER A 228 -3.40 -15.75 23.01
N GLU A 229 -2.49 -16.22 22.15
CA GLU A 229 -1.10 -15.76 22.13
C GLU A 229 -0.97 -14.48 21.29
N VAL A 230 -0.37 -13.44 21.87
CA VAL A 230 -0.18 -12.13 21.24
C VAL A 230 0.57 -12.24 19.91
N ILE A 231 1.55 -13.15 19.85
CA ILE A 231 2.35 -13.40 18.65
C ILE A 231 1.49 -13.96 17.52
N GLU A 232 0.70 -15.00 17.78
CA GLU A 232 -0.17 -15.59 16.77
C GLU A 232 -1.26 -14.60 16.32
N LEU A 233 -1.80 -13.80 17.24
CA LEU A 233 -2.72 -12.72 16.92
C LEU A 233 -2.07 -11.68 15.99
N SER A 234 -0.83 -11.27 16.25
CA SER A 234 -0.11 -10.32 15.39
C SER A 234 0.14 -10.85 13.97
N GLN A 235 0.47 -12.14 13.84
CA GLN A 235 0.62 -12.81 12.53
C GLN A 235 -0.74 -12.98 11.83
N GLY A 236 -1.81 -13.25 12.59
CA GLY A 236 -3.17 -13.29 12.07
C GLY A 236 -3.61 -11.96 11.45
N LEU A 237 -3.35 -10.84 12.13
CA LEU A 237 -3.64 -9.50 11.64
C LEU A 237 -2.90 -9.16 10.33
N ALA A 238 -1.71 -9.72 10.11
CA ALA A 238 -0.90 -9.46 8.92
C ALA A 238 -1.16 -10.42 7.73
N SER A 239 -1.85 -11.55 7.96
CA SER A 239 -1.98 -12.63 6.97
C SER A 239 -3.32 -12.69 6.26
N SER A 240 -4.44 -12.31 6.90
CA SER A 240 -5.74 -12.26 6.18
C SER A 240 -6.87 -11.62 6.98
N THR A 241 -7.64 -10.77 6.31
CA THR A 241 -9.03 -10.46 6.66
C THR A 241 -9.93 -11.59 6.14
N GLN A 242 -10.37 -12.49 7.01
CA GLN A 242 -11.41 -13.46 6.62
C GLN A 242 -12.75 -12.72 6.43
N PRO A 243 -13.61 -13.15 5.48
CA PRO A 243 -14.94 -12.58 5.36
C PRO A 243 -15.70 -12.70 6.68
N ASP A 244 -16.37 -11.63 7.10
CA ASP A 244 -17.22 -11.64 8.28
C ASP A 244 -18.44 -12.52 8.02
N THR A 245 -18.55 -13.61 8.79
CA THR A 245 -19.64 -14.59 8.65
C THR A 245 -20.98 -14.03 9.09
N SER A 246 -21.00 -12.96 9.90
CA SER A 246 -22.22 -12.32 10.40
C SER A 246 -23.01 -11.63 9.29
N VAL A 247 -22.34 -11.18 8.23
CA VAL A 247 -22.97 -10.62 7.03
C VAL A 247 -23.87 -11.64 6.32
N PHE A 248 -23.65 -12.94 6.56
CA PHE A 248 -24.37 -14.05 5.95
C PHE A 248 -25.28 -14.80 6.95
N ASP A 249 -25.61 -14.19 8.09
CA ASP A 249 -26.45 -14.76 9.15
C ASP A 249 -25.91 -16.08 9.76
N ILE A 250 -24.57 -16.20 9.80
CA ILE A 250 -23.85 -17.29 10.48
C ILE A 250 -23.05 -16.66 11.62
N THR A 251 -23.68 -16.52 12.80
CA THR A 251 -23.07 -15.81 13.95
C THR A 251 -22.73 -16.71 15.12
N ASP A 252 -23.43 -17.84 15.27
CA ASP A 252 -23.21 -18.82 16.32
C ASP A 252 -21.79 -19.43 16.20
N PRO A 253 -20.91 -19.22 17.20
CA PRO A 253 -19.54 -19.74 17.18
C PRO A 253 -19.45 -21.25 16.96
N ASP A 254 -20.40 -22.03 17.48
CA ASP A 254 -20.42 -23.48 17.33
C ASP A 254 -20.72 -23.88 15.88
N LYS A 255 -21.52 -23.08 15.17
CA LYS A 255 -21.82 -23.27 13.74
C LYS A 255 -20.70 -22.75 12.85
N VAL A 256 -20.10 -21.61 13.21
CA VAL A 256 -18.92 -21.06 12.52
C VAL A 256 -17.78 -22.07 12.52
N ALA A 257 -17.55 -22.80 13.62
CA ALA A 257 -16.54 -23.86 13.70
C ALA A 257 -16.76 -25.03 12.71
N LEU A 258 -17.96 -25.15 12.12
CA LEU A 258 -18.30 -26.19 11.14
C LEU A 258 -18.09 -25.74 9.68
N LEU A 259 -17.64 -24.50 9.41
CA LEU A 259 -17.46 -23.99 8.04
C LEU A 259 -16.50 -24.84 7.20
N ASN A 260 -15.44 -25.39 7.79
CA ASN A 260 -14.51 -26.29 7.08
C ASN A 260 -15.15 -27.63 6.63
N ARG A 261 -16.41 -27.90 7.02
CA ARG A 261 -17.17 -29.09 6.63
C ARG A 261 -18.21 -28.81 5.54
N VAL A 262 -18.36 -27.55 5.12
CA VAL A 262 -19.27 -27.16 4.04
C VAL A 262 -18.74 -27.70 2.72
N ALA A 263 -19.54 -28.55 2.07
CA ALA A 263 -19.17 -29.15 0.78
C ALA A 263 -19.76 -28.38 -0.41
N ASP A 264 -20.91 -27.72 -0.21
CA ASP A 264 -21.61 -26.94 -1.23
C ASP A 264 -22.32 -25.73 -0.59
N ARG A 265 -22.78 -24.80 -1.42
CA ARG A 265 -23.50 -23.59 -0.97
C ARG A 265 -24.78 -23.94 -0.18
N GLY A 266 -25.50 -25.01 -0.54
CA GLY A 266 -26.73 -25.41 0.16
C GLY A 266 -26.46 -25.90 1.59
N SER A 267 -25.28 -26.48 1.83
CA SER A 267 -24.85 -26.92 3.16
C SER A 267 -24.67 -25.75 4.13
N MET A 268 -24.45 -24.53 3.63
CA MET A 268 -24.38 -23.31 4.46
C MET A 268 -25.72 -22.97 5.11
N ASP A 269 -26.85 -23.39 4.52
CA ASP A 269 -28.18 -23.14 5.08
C ASP A 269 -28.35 -23.80 6.46
N LEU A 270 -27.65 -24.92 6.68
CA LEU A 270 -27.63 -25.64 7.96
C LEU A 270 -26.87 -24.90 9.06
N LEU A 271 -25.98 -23.99 8.67
CA LEU A 271 -25.19 -23.16 9.58
C LEU A 271 -25.86 -21.81 9.85
N SER A 272 -26.83 -21.42 9.03
CA SER A 272 -27.55 -20.17 9.20
C SER A 272 -28.46 -20.18 10.44
N GLU A 273 -28.79 -18.99 10.92
CA GLU A 273 -29.77 -18.76 12.01
C GLU A 273 -31.14 -18.31 11.50
N ARG A 274 -31.34 -18.32 10.18
CA ARG A 274 -32.56 -17.84 9.53
C ARG A 274 -33.80 -18.62 9.93
N THR A 275 -34.92 -17.91 9.99
CA THR A 275 -36.21 -18.47 10.43
C THR A 275 -37.05 -18.97 9.26
N ALA A 276 -38.06 -19.80 9.55
CA ALA A 276 -38.98 -20.30 8.53
C ALA A 276 -39.80 -19.14 7.93
N GLY A 277 -39.46 -18.75 6.69
CA GLY A 277 -40.11 -17.67 5.95
C GLY A 277 -39.12 -16.69 5.31
N GLU A 278 -37.86 -16.68 5.76
CA GLU A 278 -36.77 -15.95 5.11
C GLU A 278 -36.20 -16.79 3.94
N PRO A 279 -35.68 -16.15 2.88
CA PRO A 279 -34.91 -16.87 1.87
C PRO A 279 -33.72 -17.56 2.53
N THR A 280 -33.34 -18.74 2.04
CA THR A 280 -32.15 -19.43 2.57
C THR A 280 -30.89 -18.62 2.25
N VAL A 281 -29.84 -18.76 3.06
CA VAL A 281 -28.54 -18.08 2.84
C VAL A 281 -28.00 -18.40 1.45
N SER A 282 -28.12 -19.67 1.06
CA SER A 282 -27.74 -20.14 -0.26
C SER A 282 -28.49 -19.38 -1.36
N ALA A 283 -29.80 -19.20 -1.23
CA ALA A 283 -30.62 -18.53 -2.23
C ALA A 283 -30.32 -17.03 -2.32
N GLU A 284 -30.27 -16.34 -1.19
CA GLU A 284 -30.06 -14.88 -1.16
C GLU A 284 -28.67 -14.50 -1.68
N TYR A 285 -27.64 -15.23 -1.28
CA TYR A 285 -26.24 -14.95 -1.60
C TYR A 285 -25.69 -15.84 -2.72
N PHE A 286 -26.53 -16.26 -3.66
CA PHE A 286 -26.15 -17.14 -4.77
C PHE A 286 -24.93 -16.64 -5.57
N HIS A 287 -24.86 -15.33 -5.81
CA HIS A 287 -23.78 -14.69 -6.57
C HIS A 287 -22.63 -14.19 -5.69
N ASP A 288 -22.74 -14.33 -4.36
CA ASP A 288 -21.82 -13.74 -3.38
C ASP A 288 -21.03 -14.79 -2.59
N LEU A 289 -21.57 -16.00 -2.40
CA LEU A 289 -20.95 -17.08 -1.64
C LEU A 289 -20.49 -18.24 -2.52
N THR A 290 -19.33 -18.79 -2.17
CA THR A 290 -18.83 -20.04 -2.74
C THR A 290 -18.36 -21.01 -1.65
N ALA A 291 -18.51 -22.31 -1.93
CA ALA A 291 -17.89 -23.37 -1.13
C ALA A 291 -16.53 -23.80 -1.72
N TYR A 292 -16.12 -23.22 -2.86
CA TYR A 292 -14.95 -23.64 -3.61
C TYR A 292 -14.18 -22.41 -4.10
N SER A 293 -12.99 -22.18 -3.56
CA SER A 293 -12.03 -21.21 -4.11
C SER A 293 -10.68 -21.89 -4.19
N ARG A 294 -10.25 -22.20 -5.42
CA ARG A 294 -8.92 -22.76 -5.71
C ARG A 294 -8.26 -21.92 -6.79
N GLY A 295 -7.15 -21.31 -6.43
CA GLY A 295 -6.26 -20.61 -7.36
C GLY A 295 -5.00 -21.42 -7.60
N LEU A 296 -4.41 -21.25 -8.78
CA LEU A 296 -3.03 -21.65 -9.03
C LEU A 296 -2.12 -20.43 -8.80
N LEU A 297 -0.90 -20.68 -8.33
CA LEU A 297 0.11 -19.64 -8.13
C LEU A 297 0.78 -19.27 -9.46
N THR A 298 0.00 -18.78 -10.42
CA THR A 298 0.49 -18.41 -11.75
C THR A 298 0.89 -16.94 -11.83
N ASN A 299 1.90 -16.63 -12.64
CA ASN A 299 2.20 -15.27 -13.03
C ASN A 299 1.17 -14.86 -14.09
N THR A 300 0.20 -14.04 -13.68
CA THR A 300 -0.90 -13.61 -14.54
C THR A 300 -0.46 -12.59 -15.59
N ALA A 301 0.67 -11.90 -15.43
CA ALA A 301 1.19 -10.98 -16.44
C ALA A 301 1.95 -11.73 -17.54
N ASN A 302 2.91 -12.58 -17.16
CA ASN A 302 3.89 -13.17 -18.09
C ASN A 302 3.74 -14.69 -18.27
N GLY A 303 2.80 -15.31 -17.58
CA GLY A 303 2.55 -16.76 -17.63
C GLY A 303 3.56 -17.57 -16.81
N GLY A 304 3.24 -18.83 -16.55
CA GLY A 304 4.08 -19.71 -15.72
C GLY A 304 3.79 -19.58 -14.22
N TRP A 305 4.67 -20.12 -13.38
CA TRP A 305 4.50 -20.15 -11.92
C TRP A 305 5.19 -18.96 -11.25
N ARG A 306 4.55 -18.41 -10.22
CA ARG A 306 5.19 -17.46 -9.31
C ARG A 306 6.28 -18.14 -8.49
N ARG A 307 7.28 -17.37 -8.09
CA ARG A 307 8.41 -17.77 -7.25
C ARG A 307 8.14 -17.42 -5.78
N ASP A 308 8.66 -18.24 -4.88
CA ASP A 308 8.45 -18.06 -3.44
C ASP A 308 9.56 -17.22 -2.82
N LEU A 309 9.20 -16.01 -2.39
CA LEU A 309 10.13 -15.06 -1.80
C LEU A 309 10.57 -15.49 -0.39
N SER A 310 9.72 -16.19 0.37
CA SER A 310 10.07 -16.73 1.69
C SER A 310 11.21 -17.73 1.55
N LEU A 311 11.03 -18.76 0.71
CA LEU A 311 12.05 -19.77 0.49
C LEU A 311 13.34 -19.19 -0.12
N MET A 312 13.23 -18.25 -1.06
CA MET A 312 14.39 -17.56 -1.64
C MET A 312 15.20 -16.87 -0.55
N SER A 313 14.55 -16.08 0.32
CA SER A 313 15.23 -15.34 1.39
C SER A 313 15.89 -16.28 2.41
N GLU A 314 15.24 -17.38 2.74
CA GLU A 314 15.72 -18.38 3.71
C GLU A 314 16.90 -19.20 3.17
N GLN A 315 16.95 -19.44 1.86
CA GLN A 315 17.98 -20.24 1.19
C GLN A 315 19.01 -19.41 0.43
N TRP A 316 18.96 -18.08 0.55
CA TRP A 316 19.75 -17.15 -0.25
C TRP A 316 21.24 -17.48 -0.25
N SER A 317 21.83 -17.75 0.92
CA SER A 317 23.26 -18.10 1.06
C SER A 317 23.66 -19.37 0.30
N GLY A 318 22.73 -20.29 0.03
CA GLY A 318 22.97 -21.54 -0.70
C GLY A 318 22.73 -21.48 -2.21
N MET A 319 22.14 -20.40 -2.73
CA MET A 319 21.89 -20.22 -4.17
C MET A 319 23.18 -19.90 -4.95
N SER A 320 23.15 -19.88 -6.29
CA SER A 320 24.29 -19.41 -7.09
C SER A 320 24.50 -17.90 -6.93
N ASP A 321 25.75 -17.44 -7.05
CA ASP A 321 26.06 -16.00 -6.97
C ASP A 321 25.67 -15.22 -8.24
N SER A 322 25.38 -15.93 -9.34
CA SER A 322 25.05 -15.32 -10.63
C SER A 322 23.97 -16.10 -11.38
N GLU A 323 23.46 -15.48 -12.44
CA GLU A 323 22.48 -16.06 -13.38
C GLU A 323 21.15 -16.47 -12.73
N LEU A 324 20.75 -15.74 -11.68
CA LEU A 324 19.49 -15.98 -10.99
C LEU A 324 18.30 -15.45 -11.81
N PRO A 325 17.28 -16.26 -12.09
CA PRO A 325 16.09 -15.81 -12.81
C PRO A 325 15.14 -15.10 -11.84
N LEU A 326 15.36 -13.81 -11.58
CA LEU A 326 14.59 -13.06 -10.56
C LEU A 326 13.48 -12.17 -11.13
N PHE A 327 13.42 -11.96 -12.45
CA PHE A 327 12.34 -11.23 -13.10
C PHE A 327 12.00 -11.87 -14.46
N THR A 328 10.71 -12.04 -14.75
CA THR A 328 10.23 -12.63 -16.00
C THR A 328 9.88 -11.51 -16.97
N LEU A 329 10.60 -11.42 -18.10
CA LEU A 329 10.33 -10.41 -19.13
C LEU A 329 9.06 -10.76 -19.89
N SER A 330 9.05 -11.92 -20.55
CA SER A 330 7.94 -12.35 -21.38
C SER A 330 7.74 -13.85 -21.20
N PRO A 331 6.64 -14.43 -21.73
CA PRO A 331 6.40 -15.87 -21.59
C PRO A 331 7.62 -16.72 -21.97
N GLY A 332 8.19 -17.39 -20.96
CA GLY A 332 9.37 -18.26 -21.12
C GLY A 332 10.72 -17.53 -21.25
N VAL A 333 10.78 -16.22 -21.02
CA VAL A 333 12.01 -15.42 -21.07
C VAL A 333 12.22 -14.71 -19.73
N GLU A 334 13.29 -15.07 -19.05
CA GLU A 334 13.66 -14.53 -17.73
C GLU A 334 14.92 -13.67 -17.84
N THR A 335 15.05 -12.65 -16.99
CA THR A 335 16.30 -11.91 -16.82
C THR A 335 17.31 -12.73 -16.03
N THR A 336 18.55 -12.28 -16.03
CA THR A 336 19.59 -12.80 -15.14
C THR A 336 19.93 -11.74 -14.09
N ALA A 337 19.99 -12.14 -12.83
CA ALA A 337 20.41 -11.32 -11.71
C ALA A 337 21.60 -11.97 -10.98
N ASN A 338 22.36 -11.16 -10.27
CA ASN A 338 23.51 -11.59 -9.49
C ASN A 338 23.31 -11.28 -8.01
N LYS A 339 23.95 -12.06 -7.13
CA LYS A 339 24.16 -11.68 -5.73
C LYS A 339 25.28 -10.66 -5.65
N PHE A 340 25.24 -9.82 -4.63
CA PHE A 340 26.10 -8.67 -4.43
C PHE A 340 25.98 -7.66 -5.56
N SER A 341 25.53 -6.48 -5.21
CA SER A 341 25.26 -5.44 -6.17
C SER A 341 26.46 -4.81 -6.89
N SER A 342 27.69 -5.03 -6.41
CA SER A 342 28.89 -4.62 -7.15
C SER A 342 29.09 -5.44 -8.42
N GLN A 343 28.36 -6.55 -8.57
CA GLN A 343 28.23 -7.29 -9.81
C GLN A 343 27.19 -6.61 -10.71
N GLU A 344 27.40 -6.64 -12.02
CA GLU A 344 26.38 -6.24 -13.00
C GLU A 344 25.06 -6.96 -12.67
N LYS A 345 23.91 -6.26 -12.65
CA LYS A 345 22.57 -6.83 -12.41
C LYS A 345 22.27 -7.36 -10.99
N GLY A 346 22.89 -6.81 -9.94
CA GLY A 346 22.48 -7.13 -8.56
C GLY A 346 21.29 -6.33 -8.03
N LEU A 347 20.86 -5.27 -8.72
CA LEU A 347 19.74 -4.41 -8.30
C LEU A 347 18.38 -5.06 -8.52
N ILE A 348 17.37 -4.70 -7.72
CA ILE A 348 15.99 -5.18 -7.90
C ILE A 348 15.45 -4.79 -9.28
N TYR A 349 15.82 -3.60 -9.79
CA TYR A 349 15.48 -3.15 -11.14
C TYR A 349 16.58 -3.59 -12.11
N PRO A 350 16.35 -4.62 -12.96
CA PRO A 350 17.40 -5.23 -13.77
C PRO A 350 17.94 -4.34 -14.88
N TRP A 351 17.21 -3.29 -15.25
CA TRP A 351 17.61 -2.26 -16.23
C TRP A 351 18.38 -1.09 -15.60
N SER A 352 18.37 -0.95 -14.28
CA SER A 352 19.05 0.15 -13.60
C SER A 352 20.52 -0.17 -13.36
N SER A 353 21.36 0.86 -13.33
CA SER A 353 22.78 0.72 -12.99
C SER A 353 23.12 1.45 -11.68
N ARG A 354 24.33 1.18 -11.20
CA ARG A 354 24.96 1.95 -10.13
C ARG A 354 25.63 3.16 -10.71
N PHE A 355 25.57 4.28 -10.02
CA PHE A 355 26.23 5.50 -10.49
C PHE A 355 27.58 5.65 -9.79
N VAL A 356 28.62 5.87 -10.58
CA VAL A 356 29.96 6.22 -10.11
C VAL A 356 30.09 7.73 -10.19
N GLU A 357 30.33 8.39 -9.06
CA GLU A 357 30.62 9.83 -9.06
C GLU A 357 31.99 10.06 -9.74
N GLY A 358 32.05 11.06 -10.63
CA GLY A 358 33.15 11.24 -11.59
C GLY A 358 34.57 11.29 -11.00
N GLU A 359 35.55 10.90 -11.81
CA GLU A 359 36.97 10.61 -11.49
C GLU A 359 37.80 11.72 -10.79
N ASP A 360 37.24 12.89 -10.46
CA ASP A 360 38.00 14.07 -9.98
C ASP A 360 37.80 14.45 -8.50
N GLU A 361 36.94 13.77 -7.74
CA GLU A 361 36.88 13.96 -6.27
C GLU A 361 37.42 12.71 -5.55
N GLU A 362 38.47 12.89 -4.75
CA GLU A 362 39.04 11.89 -3.84
C GLU A 362 38.06 11.64 -2.66
N VAL A 363 36.87 11.13 -2.98
CA VAL A 363 35.78 10.81 -2.06
C VAL A 363 35.52 9.31 -2.18
N THR A 364 35.60 8.63 -1.04
CA THR A 364 35.19 7.23 -0.84
C THR A 364 33.94 6.91 -1.66
N VAL A 365 34.05 5.93 -2.56
CA VAL A 365 32.99 5.50 -3.48
C VAL A 365 31.77 5.03 -2.68
N ILE A 366 30.82 5.94 -2.44
CA ILE A 366 29.48 5.60 -1.97
C ILE A 366 28.73 5.15 -3.22
N ALA A 367 28.60 3.85 -3.44
CA ALA A 367 27.85 3.32 -4.58
C ALA A 367 26.34 3.51 -4.34
N SER A 368 25.84 4.73 -4.60
CA SER A 368 24.40 5.03 -4.66
C SER A 368 23.81 4.37 -5.92
N ALA A 369 22.56 3.93 -5.80
CA ALA A 369 21.81 3.27 -6.85
C ALA A 369 20.36 3.75 -6.83
N ALA A 370 19.66 3.64 -7.96
CA ALA A 370 18.26 4.05 -8.03
C ALA A 370 17.33 3.21 -7.13
N VAL A 371 17.74 1.98 -6.81
CA VAL A 371 17.04 1.03 -5.94
C VAL A 371 18.05 0.13 -5.22
N SER A 372 17.63 -0.47 -4.12
CA SER A 372 18.37 -1.50 -3.40
C SER A 372 18.54 -2.78 -4.23
N SER A 373 19.44 -3.65 -3.77
CA SER A 373 19.71 -4.95 -4.36
C SER A 373 18.80 -6.03 -3.80
N TRP A 374 18.85 -7.20 -4.43
CA TRP A 374 18.19 -8.39 -3.92
C TRP A 374 18.73 -8.81 -2.54
N ASP A 375 20.01 -8.59 -2.26
CA ASP A 375 20.59 -8.82 -0.93
C ASP A 375 19.91 -7.94 0.13
N GLY A 376 19.64 -6.66 -0.19
CA GLY A 376 18.98 -5.74 0.75
C GLY A 376 17.56 -6.18 1.09
N LEU A 377 16.82 -6.70 0.10
CA LEU A 377 15.48 -7.24 0.30
C LEU A 377 15.51 -8.51 1.15
N VAL A 378 16.45 -9.41 0.86
CA VAL A 378 16.64 -10.64 1.64
C VAL A 378 17.04 -10.34 3.08
N ASP A 379 17.88 -9.33 3.30
CA ASP A 379 18.29 -8.92 4.64
C ASP A 379 17.11 -8.33 5.44
N TYR A 380 16.26 -7.52 4.81
CA TYR A 380 15.01 -7.03 5.40
C TYR A 380 14.07 -8.18 5.78
N MET A 381 13.86 -9.15 4.87
CA MET A 381 12.97 -10.28 5.13
C MET A 381 13.47 -11.20 6.25
N ASN A 382 14.78 -11.34 6.38
CA ASN A 382 15.43 -12.12 7.43
C ASN A 382 15.68 -11.32 8.71
N TYR A 383 15.24 -10.07 8.79
CA TYR A 383 15.61 -9.19 9.91
C TYR A 383 15.07 -9.69 11.26
N TYR A 384 13.95 -10.42 11.25
CA TYR A 384 13.40 -11.05 12.46
C TYR A 384 14.39 -12.00 13.17
N LYS A 385 15.37 -12.55 12.44
CA LYS A 385 16.43 -13.41 13.00
C LYS A 385 17.48 -12.64 13.82
N LYS A 386 17.53 -11.31 13.68
CA LYS A 386 18.46 -10.44 14.41
C LYS A 386 17.90 -9.96 15.75
N LEU A 387 16.62 -10.21 16.03
CA LEU A 387 15.93 -9.70 17.22
C LEU A 387 16.43 -10.33 18.51
N GLN A 388 16.60 -9.49 19.54
CA GLN A 388 16.96 -9.92 20.88
C GLN A 388 16.01 -9.29 21.90
N GLY A 389 15.53 -10.04 22.89
CA GLY A 389 14.76 -9.44 23.99
C GLY A 389 13.67 -10.34 24.55
N ALA A 390 12.64 -9.69 25.08
CA ALA A 390 11.44 -10.29 25.66
C ALA A 390 10.19 -9.54 25.16
N GLU A 391 9.01 -10.06 25.49
CA GLU A 391 7.72 -9.46 25.14
C GLU A 391 7.65 -7.98 25.56
N GLY A 392 7.32 -7.10 24.61
CA GLY A 392 7.27 -5.64 24.83
C GLY A 392 8.63 -4.94 24.95
N SER A 393 9.74 -5.65 24.73
CA SER A 393 11.11 -5.10 24.77
C SER A 393 12.00 -5.78 23.73
N VAL A 394 11.50 -5.88 22.50
CA VAL A 394 12.31 -6.31 21.34
C VAL A 394 13.33 -5.24 21.06
N LEU A 395 14.59 -5.62 21.11
CA LEU A 395 15.73 -4.75 20.93
C LEU A 395 16.51 -5.18 19.69
N ILE A 396 16.82 -4.19 18.87
CA ILE A 396 17.84 -4.29 17.83
C ILE A 396 19.09 -3.60 18.34
N GLU A 397 20.20 -4.33 18.29
CA GLU A 397 21.52 -3.72 18.42
C GLU A 397 21.83 -3.01 17.10
N PHE A 398 22.08 -1.71 17.18
CA PHE A 398 22.61 -0.96 16.06
C PHE A 398 23.99 -1.53 15.70
N ASP A 399 24.34 -1.63 14.41
CA ASP A 399 25.68 -2.06 13.96
C ASP A 399 26.57 -0.83 13.68
N PRO A 400 27.48 -0.46 14.59
CA PRO A 400 28.27 0.76 14.46
C PRO A 400 29.49 0.62 13.55
N GLN A 401 29.79 -0.57 13.02
CA GLN A 401 30.94 -0.82 12.13
C GLN A 401 30.55 -0.92 10.66
N ARG A 402 29.35 -0.47 10.30
CA ARG A 402 28.82 -0.61 8.94
C ARG A 402 29.72 0.05 7.89
N ASP A 403 29.85 -0.64 6.76
CA ASP A 403 30.51 -0.15 5.57
C ASP A 403 29.51 0.65 4.68
N ASN A 404 29.74 1.96 4.53
CA ASN A 404 28.92 2.83 3.68
C ASN A 404 29.11 2.61 2.17
N THR A 405 29.94 1.65 1.76
CA THR A 405 30.10 1.27 0.34
C THR A 405 29.00 0.33 -0.16
N HIS A 406 28.24 -0.31 0.74
CA HIS A 406 27.23 -1.33 0.45
C HIS A 406 25.79 -0.93 0.86
N ILE A 407 25.46 0.37 0.81
CA ILE A 407 24.18 0.90 1.34
C ILE A 407 22.94 0.28 0.67
N ALA A 408 23.03 -0.02 -0.62
CA ALA A 408 21.95 -0.66 -1.36
C ALA A 408 21.84 -2.19 -1.09
N ASP A 409 22.82 -2.81 -0.43
CA ASP A 409 22.89 -4.26 -0.21
C ASP A 409 22.39 -4.74 1.14
N ASP A 410 22.38 -3.86 2.13
CA ASP A 410 22.00 -4.24 3.49
C ASP A 410 20.83 -3.38 3.95
N PHE A 411 19.83 -4.01 4.55
CA PHE A 411 18.78 -3.26 5.23
C PHE A 411 19.31 -2.76 6.58
N SER A 412 19.06 -1.49 6.88
CA SER A 412 19.61 -0.88 8.09
C SER A 412 18.64 0.03 8.81
N VAL A 413 18.80 0.02 10.12
CA VAL A 413 17.94 0.68 11.10
C VAL A 413 18.73 1.83 11.68
N HIS A 414 18.17 3.04 11.68
CA HIS A 414 18.85 4.24 12.15
C HIS A 414 17.89 5.25 12.78
N LEU A 415 18.43 6.11 13.66
CA LEU A 415 17.67 7.24 14.19
C LEU A 415 17.50 8.31 13.10
N ILE A 416 16.32 8.92 13.06
CA ILE A 416 16.01 9.97 12.11
C ILE A 416 16.17 11.34 12.80
N PRO A 417 16.90 12.28 12.18
CA PRO A 417 16.89 13.67 12.59
C PRO A 417 15.56 14.31 12.14
N ALA A 418 14.56 14.32 13.02
CA ALA A 418 13.23 14.84 12.70
C ALA A 418 13.24 16.36 12.48
N ARG A 419 14.04 17.09 13.26
CA ARG A 419 14.29 18.53 13.08
C ARG A 419 15.57 19.02 13.74
N MET A 420 16.15 20.04 13.13
CA MET A 420 17.20 20.90 13.67
C MET A 420 16.69 22.34 13.69
N MET A 421 16.54 22.91 14.88
CA MET A 421 16.04 24.25 15.11
C MET A 421 17.16 25.16 15.63
N TRP A 422 17.19 26.38 15.12
CA TRP A 422 17.95 27.49 15.68
C TRP A 422 16.96 28.51 16.24
N LEU A 423 16.85 28.53 17.57
CA LEU A 423 16.07 29.54 18.27
C LEU A 423 16.97 30.75 18.55
N LEU A 424 16.60 31.90 17.99
CA LEU A 424 17.37 33.13 18.06
C LEU A 424 16.74 34.10 19.05
N ALA A 425 17.59 34.71 19.87
CA ALA A 425 17.17 35.65 20.90
C ALA A 425 18.06 36.91 20.95
N TYR A 426 17.44 38.03 21.31
CA TYR A 426 18.12 39.28 21.63
C TYR A 426 18.77 39.18 23.01
N HIS A 427 19.99 39.71 23.14
CA HIS A 427 20.67 39.83 24.42
C HIS A 427 21.56 41.08 24.41
N ALA A 428 21.88 41.61 25.59
CA ALA A 428 22.86 42.68 25.72
C ALA A 428 23.88 42.33 26.80
N LYS A 429 25.17 42.56 26.54
CA LYS A 429 26.19 42.45 27.58
C LYS A 429 26.46 43.81 28.19
N ALA A 430 26.26 43.94 29.50
CA ALA A 430 26.71 45.11 30.24
C ALA A 430 28.24 45.09 30.38
N ASP A 431 28.89 46.17 29.93
CA ASP A 431 30.31 46.42 30.11
C ASP A 431 30.54 47.10 31.46
N SER A 432 31.74 46.90 32.02
CA SER A 432 32.27 47.57 33.21
C SER A 432 32.22 49.11 33.16
N SER A 433 32.11 49.68 31.96
CA SER A 433 31.97 51.12 31.70
C SER A 433 30.52 51.65 31.73
N GLY A 434 29.53 50.78 31.98
CA GLY A 434 28.10 51.12 31.96
C GLY A 434 27.49 51.15 30.55
N GLY A 435 28.24 50.72 29.53
CA GLY A 435 27.73 50.52 28.18
C GLY A 435 27.10 49.14 27.98
N TYR A 436 26.18 49.05 27.02
CA TYR A 436 25.50 47.84 26.60
C TYR A 436 25.98 47.44 25.20
N GLU A 437 26.45 46.20 25.07
CA GLU A 437 26.84 45.58 23.79
C GLU A 437 25.70 44.67 23.32
N PRO A 438 24.97 45.00 22.23
CA PRO A 438 23.98 44.09 21.65
C PRO A 438 24.64 42.81 21.16
N ARG A 439 24.00 41.67 21.45
CA ARG A 439 24.46 40.33 21.10
C ARG A 439 23.30 39.50 20.56
N LEU A 440 23.65 38.57 19.68
CA LEU A 440 22.75 37.52 19.23
C LEU A 440 22.96 36.29 20.10
N VAL A 441 21.90 35.74 20.66
CA VAL A 441 21.92 34.42 21.30
C VAL A 441 21.36 33.40 20.33
N ILE A 442 22.10 32.30 20.16
CA ILE A 442 21.68 31.16 19.35
C ILE A 442 21.55 29.95 20.25
N LYS A 443 20.37 29.33 20.23
CA LYS A 443 20.07 28.10 20.96
C LYS A 443 19.74 27.00 19.95
N PRO A 444 20.73 26.15 19.58
CA PRO A 444 20.47 24.99 18.73
C PRO A 444 19.71 23.92 19.50
N ILE A 445 18.64 23.43 18.89
CA ILE A 445 17.78 22.38 19.42
C ILE A 445 17.64 21.30 18.34
N VAL A 446 17.79 20.05 18.72
CA VAL A 446 17.67 18.91 17.80
C VAL A 446 16.61 17.96 18.34
N THR A 447 15.70 17.51 17.49
CA THR A 447 14.78 16.41 17.82
C THR A 447 15.15 15.19 17.00
N MET A 448 15.43 14.10 17.70
CA MET A 448 15.71 12.79 17.11
C MET A 448 14.56 11.83 17.38
N TRP A 449 14.43 10.82 16.52
CA TRP A 449 13.27 9.95 16.51
C TRP A 449 13.65 8.51 16.12
N ASN A 450 13.09 7.53 16.83
CA ASN A 450 13.06 6.13 16.41
C ASN A 450 11.77 5.87 15.59
N PRO A 451 11.85 5.72 14.25
CA PRO A 451 10.67 5.55 13.40
C PRO A 451 10.06 4.14 13.41
N TYR A 452 10.69 3.19 14.12
CA TYR A 452 10.38 1.77 14.01
C TYR A 452 9.44 1.25 15.10
N ASN A 453 8.80 0.12 14.80
CA ASN A 453 7.92 -0.64 15.71
C ASN A 453 8.66 -1.37 16.85
N VAL A 454 10.00 -1.30 16.88
CA VAL A 454 10.88 -2.02 17.81
C VAL A 454 11.84 -1.05 18.51
N ALA A 455 12.34 -1.45 19.69
CA ALA A 455 13.32 -0.64 20.39
C ALA A 455 14.70 -0.79 19.73
N ILE A 456 15.48 0.28 19.73
CA ILE A 456 16.84 0.28 19.18
C ILE A 456 17.85 0.73 20.23
N ARG A 457 18.98 0.04 20.33
CA ARG A 457 20.10 0.46 21.19
C ARG A 457 21.09 1.25 20.36
N VAL A 458 21.34 2.50 20.75
CA VAL A 458 22.32 3.39 20.12
C VAL A 458 23.20 3.97 21.22
N GLU A 459 24.48 3.60 21.23
CA GLU A 459 25.42 4.00 22.30
C GLU A 459 26.26 5.21 21.89
N GLU A 460 26.26 5.57 20.61
CA GLU A 460 27.09 6.63 20.08
C GLU A 460 26.47 8.02 20.20
N SER A 461 27.34 9.01 20.39
CA SER A 461 26.98 10.41 20.18
C SER A 461 26.94 10.77 18.70
N HIS A 462 25.97 11.60 18.33
CA HIS A 462 25.76 12.07 16.96
C HIS A 462 26.29 13.48 16.77
N VAL A 463 26.67 13.78 15.53
CA VAL A 463 27.17 15.06 15.07
C VAL A 463 26.27 15.54 13.95
N PHE A 464 25.81 16.77 14.09
CA PHE A 464 25.04 17.49 13.09
C PHE A 464 25.91 18.62 12.57
N ARG A 465 26.19 18.59 11.27
CA ARG A 465 27.04 19.57 10.61
C ARG A 465 26.27 20.23 9.47
N SER A 466 26.01 21.52 9.63
CA SER A 466 25.61 22.38 8.52
C SER A 466 26.85 22.93 7.81
N TRP A 467 26.86 22.92 6.49
CA TRP A 467 27.98 23.46 5.70
C TRP A 467 27.57 23.99 4.31
N ALA A 468 28.39 24.89 3.74
CA ALA A 468 28.27 25.37 2.36
C ALA A 468 29.63 25.39 1.62
N ARG A 469 29.60 25.12 0.30
CA ARG A 469 30.77 25.17 -0.61
C ARG A 469 31.01 26.60 -1.15
N PRO A 470 32.27 26.98 -1.48
CA PRO A 470 32.64 28.33 -1.95
C PRO A 470 31.86 28.90 -3.15
N GLN A 471 31.30 28.04 -4.01
CA GLN A 471 30.57 28.47 -5.22
C GLN A 471 29.12 28.92 -4.93
N SER A 472 28.58 28.61 -3.75
CA SER A 472 27.23 28.98 -3.29
C SER A 472 27.40 29.65 -1.92
N GLN A 473 27.49 30.99 -1.91
CA GLN A 473 28.13 31.78 -0.84
C GLN A 473 27.40 31.84 0.52
N SER A 474 26.46 30.95 0.82
CA SER A 474 25.74 30.97 2.10
C SER A 474 25.35 29.57 2.58
N SER A 475 25.66 29.27 3.84
CA SER A 475 25.17 28.06 4.54
C SER A 475 23.78 28.24 5.11
N HIS A 476 23.20 29.44 5.10
CA HIS A 476 21.81 29.66 5.47
C HIS A 476 21.15 30.57 4.43
N PRO A 477 19.90 30.33 4.03
CA PRO A 477 19.28 31.05 2.91
C PRO A 477 18.91 32.51 3.23
N PHE A 478 19.10 32.97 4.47
CA PHE A 478 18.54 34.24 4.97
C PHE A 478 19.59 35.11 5.65
N LEU A 479 19.34 36.41 5.58
CA LEU A 479 20.14 37.45 6.18
C LEU A 479 19.35 38.08 7.33
N LEU A 480 20.03 38.43 8.42
CA LEU A 480 19.46 39.18 9.53
C LEU A 480 20.06 40.59 9.53
N LYS A 481 19.19 41.58 9.44
CA LYS A 481 19.55 42.99 9.59
C LYS A 481 19.26 43.43 11.02
N PHE A 482 20.27 43.93 11.70
CA PHE A 482 20.13 44.44 13.06
C PHE A 482 20.10 45.98 13.03
N SER A 483 19.32 46.57 13.93
CA SER A 483 19.23 48.02 14.10
C SER A 483 19.21 48.41 15.58
N LEU A 484 19.71 49.60 15.87
CA LEU A 484 19.67 50.22 17.19
C LEU A 484 19.03 51.61 17.08
N ASN A 485 17.92 51.85 17.76
CA ASN A 485 17.13 53.09 17.65
C ASN A 485 16.83 53.46 16.18
N GLY A 486 16.48 52.47 15.36
CA GLY A 486 16.23 52.63 13.92
C GLY A 486 17.47 52.80 13.04
N ASN A 487 18.68 52.92 13.61
CA ASN A 487 19.93 52.98 12.83
C ASN A 487 20.45 51.58 12.56
N ALA A 488 20.72 51.25 11.30
CA ALA A 488 21.25 49.94 10.94
C ALA A 488 22.64 49.69 11.56
N ILE A 489 22.77 48.57 12.26
CA ILE A 489 24.03 48.02 12.79
C ILE A 489 24.78 47.30 11.67
N GLY A 490 24.05 46.48 10.90
CA GLY A 490 24.58 45.69 9.81
C GLY A 490 23.61 44.59 9.38
N THR A 491 23.86 44.00 8.21
CA THR A 491 23.15 42.85 7.68
C THR A 491 24.13 41.67 7.60
N TYR A 492 23.77 40.54 8.22
CA TYR A 492 24.66 39.39 8.36
C TYR A 492 23.97 38.10 7.94
N ASN A 493 24.71 37.20 7.29
CA ASN A 493 24.23 35.84 7.09
C ASN A 493 24.39 35.03 8.38
N LEU A 494 23.37 34.25 8.77
CA LEU A 494 23.42 33.44 9.99
C LEU A 494 24.62 32.46 9.97
N GLY A 495 24.89 31.87 8.81
CA GLY A 495 26.04 30.99 8.60
C GLY A 495 27.38 31.67 8.80
N GLN A 496 27.51 32.93 8.40
CA GLN A 496 28.72 33.73 8.65
C GLN A 496 28.89 34.05 10.13
N LEU A 497 27.80 34.40 10.83
CA LEU A 497 27.84 34.67 12.28
C LEU A 497 28.24 33.44 13.09
N MET A 498 27.83 32.25 12.64
CA MET A 498 28.08 30.98 13.33
C MET A 498 29.39 30.29 12.93
N SER A 499 29.95 30.62 11.76
CA SER A 499 31.04 29.87 11.12
C SER A 499 32.31 29.80 11.96
N SER A 500 32.88 28.61 12.02
CA SER A 500 34.15 28.36 12.72
C SER A 500 35.42 28.54 11.88
N ASP A 501 35.34 28.84 10.58
CA ASP A 501 36.49 28.89 9.66
C ASP A 501 36.67 30.30 9.06
N THR A 502 37.86 30.87 9.19
CA THR A 502 38.26 32.18 8.66
C THR A 502 39.32 32.07 7.55
N THR A 503 39.66 30.85 7.14
CA THR A 503 40.78 30.54 6.25
C THR A 503 40.37 30.04 4.86
N GLY A 504 39.08 29.81 4.62
CA GLY A 504 38.51 29.49 3.31
C GLY A 504 37.05 29.94 3.18
N ASN A 505 36.52 30.00 1.95
CA ASN A 505 35.14 30.40 1.63
C ASN A 505 34.04 29.41 2.13
N SER A 506 34.32 28.52 3.09
CA SER A 506 33.35 27.54 3.61
C SER A 506 32.82 27.95 4.98
N GLN A 507 31.49 28.09 5.10
CA GLN A 507 30.81 28.31 6.38
C GLN A 507 30.41 26.97 6.98
N LYS A 508 30.77 26.71 8.24
CA LYS A 508 30.52 25.43 8.93
C LYS A 508 30.01 25.66 10.35
N THR A 509 28.94 24.97 10.69
CA THR A 509 28.36 24.92 12.03
C THR A 509 28.30 23.47 12.49
N THR A 510 28.63 23.19 13.74
CA THR A 510 28.62 21.80 14.27
C THR A 510 28.01 21.77 15.66
N VAL A 511 27.00 20.92 15.83
CA VAL A 511 26.46 20.56 17.15
C VAL A 511 26.57 19.05 17.35
N LYS A 512 26.76 18.62 18.59
CA LYS A 512 27.00 17.21 18.92
C LYS A 512 26.18 16.80 20.11
N THR A 513 25.52 15.65 20.08
CA THR A 513 24.92 15.08 21.30
C THR A 513 26.04 14.66 22.26
N ASP A 514 25.77 14.68 23.56
CA ASP A 514 26.71 14.25 24.59
C ASP A 514 27.08 12.77 24.43
N SER A 515 28.35 12.45 24.65
CA SER A 515 28.92 11.09 24.61
C SER A 515 28.46 10.21 25.77
N SER A 516 27.86 10.78 26.82
CA SER A 516 27.43 10.03 27.99
C SER A 516 26.19 9.16 27.77
N ASN A 517 25.45 9.37 26.67
CA ASN A 517 24.13 8.80 26.32
C ASN A 517 23.55 7.84 27.37
N THR A 518 23.12 8.40 28.51
CA THR A 518 22.85 7.63 29.73
C THR A 518 21.64 6.70 29.57
N ASP A 519 20.78 6.98 28.59
CA ASP A 519 19.72 6.09 28.10
C ASP A 519 19.97 5.75 26.63
N SER A 520 20.70 4.65 26.38
CA SER A 520 21.02 4.21 25.01
C SER A 520 19.88 3.48 24.31
N VAL A 521 18.74 3.23 24.98
CA VAL A 521 17.62 2.47 24.40
C VAL A 521 16.50 3.41 24.00
N TRP A 522 16.19 3.45 22.71
CA TRP A 522 15.07 4.20 22.15
C TRP A 522 13.88 3.27 21.97
N LYS A 523 12.76 3.56 22.63
CA LYS A 523 11.52 2.79 22.53
C LYS A 523 10.87 2.97 21.16
N PRO A 524 9.97 2.06 20.74
CA PRO A 524 9.23 2.21 19.50
C PRO A 524 8.56 3.58 19.39
N GLY A 525 8.82 4.26 18.27
CA GLY A 525 8.27 5.58 17.98
C GLY A 525 8.80 6.74 18.83
N GLU A 526 9.72 6.51 19.79
CA GLU A 526 10.15 7.52 20.76
C GLU A 526 10.87 8.70 20.09
N THR A 527 10.56 9.90 20.58
CA THR A 527 11.27 11.13 20.23
C THR A 527 12.04 11.66 21.44
N ARG A 528 13.17 12.32 21.19
CA ARG A 528 13.95 13.02 22.22
C ARG A 528 14.43 14.36 21.71
N VAL A 529 14.36 15.36 22.57
CA VAL A 529 14.84 16.72 22.32
C VAL A 529 16.21 16.90 22.97
N TYR A 530 17.13 17.52 22.25
CA TYR A 530 18.48 17.86 22.70
C TYR A 530 18.68 19.36 22.58
N SER A 531 19.21 19.98 23.63
CA SER A 531 19.56 21.41 23.67
C SER A 531 20.94 21.62 24.29
N MET A 532 21.49 22.83 24.22
CA MET A 532 22.82 23.13 24.75
C MET A 532 22.97 22.75 26.22
N SER A 533 24.10 22.14 26.57
CA SER A 533 24.44 21.82 27.96
C SER A 533 24.71 23.09 28.79
N GLY A 534 24.43 23.02 30.09
CA GLY A 534 24.61 24.12 31.05
C GLY A 534 23.32 24.88 31.40
N THR A 535 23.44 25.89 32.25
CA THR A 535 22.31 26.67 32.81
C THR A 535 22.50 28.18 32.62
N SER A 536 23.35 28.58 31.68
CA SER A 536 23.64 29.99 31.39
C SER A 536 24.16 30.17 29.97
N LEU A 537 24.10 31.39 29.46
CA LEU A 537 24.68 31.76 28.17
C LEU A 537 26.21 31.60 28.19
N SER A 538 26.74 30.92 27.18
CA SER A 538 28.17 30.80 26.92
C SER A 538 28.61 31.84 25.89
N GLU A 539 29.66 32.59 26.19
CA GLU A 539 30.24 33.54 25.24
C GLU A 539 31.19 32.83 24.27
N GLY A 540 31.19 33.24 23.01
CA GLY A 540 32.15 32.76 22.01
C GLY A 540 31.94 33.40 20.65
N GLU A 541 32.84 33.11 19.71
CA GLU A 541 32.79 33.64 18.33
C GLU A 541 32.30 32.60 17.31
N LYS A 542 32.04 31.34 17.74
CA LYS A 542 31.75 30.19 16.87
C LYS A 542 30.70 29.28 17.48
N LEU A 543 29.81 28.70 16.67
CA LEU A 543 28.82 27.73 17.13
C LEU A 543 29.37 26.30 16.99
N SER A 544 30.10 25.88 18.03
CA SER A 544 30.58 24.51 18.26
C SER A 544 30.24 24.14 19.70
N VAL A 545 29.14 23.42 19.88
CA VAL A 545 28.53 23.19 21.21
C VAL A 545 28.08 21.74 21.34
N SER A 546 28.00 21.28 22.59
CA SER A 546 27.48 19.96 22.96
C SER A 546 26.04 20.09 23.45
N LEU A 547 25.22 19.14 23.05
CA LEU A 547 23.80 19.07 23.37
C LEU A 547 23.55 17.92 24.35
N GLN A 548 22.69 18.15 25.33
CA GLN A 548 22.22 17.13 26.25
C GLN A 548 20.71 16.93 26.08
N PRO A 549 20.19 15.72 26.38
CA PRO A 549 18.76 15.47 26.47
C PRO A 549 18.02 16.54 27.30
N GLY A 550 16.81 16.89 26.87
CA GLY A 550 15.96 17.92 27.46
C GLY A 550 16.15 19.32 26.85
N LEU A 551 15.12 20.16 26.96
CA LEU A 551 15.13 21.56 26.51
C LEU A 551 15.62 22.49 27.63
N ARG A 552 16.59 23.36 27.33
CA ARG A 552 17.13 24.36 28.26
C ARG A 552 17.11 25.71 27.56
N ILE A 553 16.23 26.61 28.00
CA ILE A 553 16.19 27.95 27.40
C ILE A 553 17.25 28.86 28.01
N ASP A 554 17.70 28.63 29.24
CA ASP A 554 18.71 29.50 29.88
C ASP A 554 20.12 29.29 29.29
N SER A 555 20.33 28.17 28.59
CA SER A 555 21.58 27.88 27.90
C SER A 555 21.53 28.40 26.46
N GLY A 556 22.70 28.76 25.94
CA GLY A 556 22.79 29.33 24.59
C GLY A 556 24.20 29.80 24.26
N ARG A 557 24.44 30.09 23.00
CA ARG A 557 25.67 30.73 22.54
C ARG A 557 25.42 32.21 22.29
N SER A 558 26.02 33.07 23.10
CA SER A 558 26.00 34.52 22.91
C SER A 558 27.15 34.93 21.99
N LEU A 559 26.80 35.48 20.83
CA LEU A 559 27.71 35.95 19.79
C LEU A 559 27.76 37.50 19.78
N PRO A 560 28.94 38.11 19.76
CA PRO A 560 29.07 39.55 19.62
C PRO A 560 28.71 39.98 18.19
N LEU A 561 28.05 41.13 18.04
CA LEU A 561 27.91 41.80 16.75
C LEU A 561 29.16 42.67 16.50
N PRO A 562 29.81 42.60 15.32
CA PRO A 562 31.17 43.12 15.12
C PRO A 562 31.47 44.57 15.54
N VAL A 563 30.53 45.53 15.55
CA VAL A 563 30.89 46.96 15.74
C VAL A 563 29.77 47.85 16.33
N VAL A 564 29.08 47.49 17.42
CA VAL A 564 28.12 48.43 18.07
C VAL A 564 28.12 48.33 19.60
N LYS A 565 28.16 49.47 20.27
CA LYS A 565 27.88 49.63 21.71
C LYS A 565 27.00 50.86 21.93
N SER A 566 26.07 50.78 22.87
CA SER A 566 25.30 51.93 23.35
C SER A 566 25.65 52.24 24.79
N SER A 567 25.52 53.49 25.21
CA SER A 567 25.56 53.86 26.65
C SER A 567 24.17 54.07 27.23
N ALA A 568 23.12 53.96 26.40
CA ALA A 568 21.74 54.21 26.76
C ALA A 568 20.99 52.87 26.94
N ALA A 569 20.47 52.64 28.16
CA ALA A 569 19.74 51.42 28.51
C ALA A 569 18.39 51.31 27.78
N ASP A 570 17.80 52.45 27.42
CA ASP A 570 16.56 52.60 26.66
C ASP A 570 16.76 52.55 25.15
N SER A 571 17.97 52.21 24.67
CA SER A 571 18.16 51.93 23.24
C SER A 571 17.39 50.69 22.82
N GLU A 572 16.51 50.85 21.85
CA GLU A 572 15.77 49.75 21.21
C GLU A 572 16.69 48.98 20.28
N TYR A 573 16.82 47.68 20.51
CA TYR A 573 17.51 46.72 19.67
C TYR A 573 16.48 45.86 18.92
N LYS A 574 16.60 45.82 17.60
CA LYS A 574 15.66 45.14 16.71
C LYS A 574 16.38 44.38 15.60
N ALA A 575 15.89 43.20 15.26
CA ALA A 575 16.24 42.45 14.06
C ALA A 575 15.12 42.55 13.02
N GLU A 576 15.53 42.50 11.76
CA GLU A 576 14.68 42.39 10.60
C GLU A 576 15.22 41.25 9.74
N MET A 577 14.34 40.43 9.18
CA MET A 577 14.76 39.46 8.19
C MET A 577 14.94 40.12 6.84
N VAL A 578 16.02 39.77 6.15
CA VAL A 578 16.31 40.18 4.78
C VAL A 578 16.46 38.94 3.92
N LEU A 579 15.73 38.90 2.82
CA LEU A 579 15.80 37.80 1.87
C LEU A 579 17.11 37.88 1.09
N ALA A 580 17.74 36.73 0.86
CA ALA A 580 18.88 36.66 -0.03
C ALA A 580 18.44 36.94 -1.48
N THR A 581 19.29 37.65 -2.22
CA THR A 581 19.07 37.95 -3.65
C THR A 581 19.78 36.96 -4.58
N GLU A 582 20.55 36.03 -4.01
CA GLU A 582 21.31 35.02 -4.74
C GLU A 582 20.79 33.64 -4.39
N ASP A 583 20.82 32.74 -5.36
CA ASP A 583 20.50 31.33 -5.14
C ASP A 583 21.55 30.71 -4.21
N SER A 584 21.08 29.83 -3.32
CA SER A 584 21.94 29.21 -2.32
C SER A 584 21.60 27.73 -2.16
N SER A 585 22.55 26.98 -1.63
CA SER A 585 22.34 25.60 -1.22
C SER A 585 22.73 25.40 0.23
N HIS A 586 21.93 24.63 0.94
CA HIS A 586 22.18 24.22 2.31
C HIS A 586 22.44 22.73 2.34
N SER A 587 23.41 22.27 3.14
CA SER A 587 23.60 20.84 3.39
C SER A 587 23.71 20.58 4.88
N VAL A 588 22.88 19.66 5.37
CA VAL A 588 23.00 19.08 6.71
C VAL A 588 23.55 17.67 6.57
N ASN A 589 24.68 17.43 7.23
CA ASN A 589 25.21 16.10 7.43
C ASN A 589 24.90 15.66 8.86
N PHE A 590 24.43 14.43 9.01
CA PHE A 590 24.17 13.79 10.30
C PHE A 590 24.94 12.49 10.34
N TYR A 591 25.81 12.34 11.33
CA TYR A 591 26.71 11.19 11.44
C TYR A 591 27.23 10.98 12.85
N SER A 592 27.83 9.82 13.12
CA SER A 592 28.37 9.57 14.46
C SER A 592 29.71 10.25 14.71
N SER A 593 29.90 10.67 15.96
CA SER A 593 31.08 11.35 16.46
C SER A 593 32.40 10.58 16.34
N ASN A 594 32.37 9.25 16.33
CA ASN A 594 33.55 8.39 16.21
C ASN A 594 33.89 8.05 14.75
N ASN A 595 33.12 8.57 13.77
CA ASN A 595 33.35 8.40 12.34
C ASN A 595 33.51 6.93 11.93
N SER A 596 32.79 6.01 12.61
CA SER A 596 32.96 4.57 12.47
C SER A 596 32.30 3.97 11.22
N GLY A 597 31.95 4.78 10.22
CA GLY A 597 31.10 4.34 9.10
C GLY A 597 29.61 4.29 9.45
N LEU A 598 29.26 4.78 10.65
CA LEU A 598 27.90 5.06 11.08
C LEU A 598 27.13 5.93 10.08
N TYR A 599 25.81 5.90 10.18
CA TYR A 599 24.86 6.60 9.30
C TYR A 599 25.32 8.01 8.91
N ASP A 600 25.97 8.20 7.76
CA ASP A 600 26.39 9.48 7.18
C ASP A 600 25.24 10.03 6.31
N GLY A 601 24.16 10.42 6.97
CA GLY A 601 23.04 11.05 6.29
C GLY A 601 23.45 12.41 5.77
N SER A 602 23.09 12.72 4.51
CA SER A 602 23.38 14.01 3.88
C SER A 602 22.17 14.50 3.12
N SER A 603 21.60 15.60 3.59
CA SER A 603 20.46 16.24 2.94
C SER A 603 20.87 17.61 2.45
N LYS A 604 20.79 17.78 1.13
CA LYS A 604 21.03 19.05 0.45
C LYS A 604 19.70 19.63 -0.03
N SER A 605 19.44 20.88 0.31
CA SER A 605 18.33 21.69 -0.19
C SER A 605 18.88 22.83 -1.07
N MET A 606 18.12 23.24 -2.07
CA MET A 606 18.43 24.42 -2.90
C MET A 606 17.34 25.47 -2.77
N PHE A 607 17.73 26.74 -2.79
CA PHE A 607 16.85 27.88 -2.64
C PHE A 607 17.09 28.87 -3.77
N THR A 608 16.02 29.24 -4.45
CA THR A 608 16.02 30.41 -5.34
C THR A 608 15.43 31.61 -4.61
N SER A 609 15.86 32.81 -5.01
CA SER A 609 15.31 34.06 -4.47
C SER A 609 13.79 34.21 -4.68
N GLU A 610 13.24 33.58 -5.73
CA GLU A 610 11.80 33.52 -6.00
C GLU A 610 11.08 32.60 -5.02
N ARG A 611 11.56 31.35 -4.86
CA ARG A 611 10.94 30.36 -3.95
C ARG A 611 10.94 30.82 -2.49
N ILE A 612 12.01 31.51 -2.06
CA ILE A 612 12.09 32.12 -0.74
C ILE A 612 10.96 33.15 -0.50
N ASN A 613 10.56 33.90 -1.52
CA ASN A 613 9.45 34.85 -1.40
C ASN A 613 8.08 34.17 -1.33
N GLU A 614 7.89 33.09 -2.09
CA GLU A 614 6.65 32.29 -2.09
C GLU A 614 6.41 31.60 -0.75
N MET A 615 7.45 30.98 -0.18
CA MET A 615 7.36 30.28 1.10
C MET A 615 7.06 31.21 2.29
N TRP A 616 7.15 32.53 2.11
CA TRP A 616 7.19 33.49 3.21
C TRP A 616 6.39 34.78 2.95
N GLY A 617 5.06 34.68 3.01
CA GLY A 617 4.14 35.81 2.85
C GLY A 617 4.28 36.90 3.91
N ASP A 618 4.44 36.53 5.20
CA ASP A 618 4.50 37.47 6.34
C ASP A 618 5.92 37.63 6.90
N LYS A 619 6.56 38.74 6.55
CA LYS A 619 8.01 38.97 6.70
C LYS A 619 8.41 39.70 7.99
N GLU A 620 7.48 39.95 8.90
CA GLU A 620 7.67 40.93 9.97
C GLU A 620 8.05 40.29 11.32
N ILE A 621 9.29 40.55 11.76
CA ILE A 621 9.68 40.40 13.16
C ILE A 621 9.11 41.63 13.90
N THR A 622 8.06 41.41 14.69
CA THR A 622 7.31 42.49 15.33
C THR A 622 7.86 42.88 16.69
N ASN A 623 8.69 42.04 17.31
CA ASN A 623 9.27 42.29 18.62
C ASN A 623 10.66 42.95 18.58
N SER A 624 10.94 43.75 19.60
CA SER A 624 12.21 44.43 19.86
C SER A 624 12.47 44.41 21.38
N GLY A 625 13.70 44.72 21.79
CA GLY A 625 14.04 44.78 23.22
C GLY A 625 14.90 45.97 23.57
N LEU A 626 14.72 46.50 24.77
CA LEU A 626 15.58 47.56 25.31
C LEU A 626 16.88 46.95 25.84
N LEU A 627 18.02 47.55 25.51
CA LEU A 627 19.33 47.00 25.91
C LEU A 627 19.49 46.79 27.42
N GLY A 628 18.87 47.63 28.26
CA GLY A 628 18.88 47.48 29.71
C GLY A 628 18.18 46.21 30.20
N ASP A 629 17.01 45.92 29.64
CA ASP A 629 16.22 44.74 29.98
C ASP A 629 16.88 43.47 29.42
N LEU A 630 17.39 43.56 28.19
CA LEU A 630 18.12 42.49 27.50
C LEU A 630 19.46 42.13 28.15
N ALA A 631 19.98 42.98 29.04
CA ALA A 631 21.15 42.67 29.85
C ALA A 631 20.83 41.84 31.09
N THR A 632 19.55 41.73 31.44
CA THR A 632 19.06 40.90 32.54
C THR A 632 18.51 39.58 32.03
N ASN A 633 17.67 39.62 30.99
CA ASN A 633 17.05 38.44 30.39
C ASN A 633 17.10 38.53 28.86
N ASP A 634 17.43 37.44 28.18
CA ASP A 634 17.30 37.37 26.73
C ASP A 634 15.83 37.22 26.30
N SER A 635 15.53 37.65 25.08
CA SER A 635 14.16 37.61 24.51
C SER A 635 14.19 36.91 23.16
N PRO A 636 13.40 35.85 22.94
CA PRO A 636 13.35 35.16 21.66
C PRO A 636 12.69 36.06 20.61
N PHE A 637 13.05 35.91 19.35
CA PHE A 637 12.42 36.65 18.26
C PHE A 637 12.10 35.81 17.03
N ILE A 638 12.80 34.70 16.82
CA ILE A 638 12.52 33.80 15.69
C ILE A 638 13.06 32.39 15.92
N ILE A 639 12.32 31.41 15.41
CA ILE A 639 12.76 30.04 15.20
C ILE A 639 13.02 29.85 13.70
N ILE A 640 14.20 29.31 13.41
CA ILE A 640 14.56 28.80 12.10
C ILE A 640 14.65 27.29 12.23
N SER A 641 13.83 26.53 11.51
CA SER A 641 13.77 25.08 11.61
C SER A 641 14.07 24.43 10.27
N TRP A 642 14.93 23.41 10.29
CA TRP A 642 15.10 22.45 9.21
C TRP A 642 14.51 21.13 9.69
N GLY A 643 13.43 20.67 9.09
CA GLY A 643 12.67 19.51 9.59
C GLY A 643 12.02 18.70 8.49
N LEU A 644 11.49 17.53 8.83
CA LEU A 644 10.82 16.64 7.88
C LEU A 644 9.67 17.35 7.15
N ARG A 645 9.56 17.10 5.86
CA ARG A 645 8.54 17.67 4.97
C ARG A 645 7.20 16.98 5.18
N LEU A 646 6.19 17.74 5.59
CA LEU A 646 4.82 17.27 5.87
C LEU A 646 3.89 17.58 4.69
N VAL A 647 2.86 16.75 4.49
CA VAL A 647 1.87 16.89 3.38
C VAL A 647 1.06 18.19 3.47
N ASN A 648 0.88 18.75 4.68
CA ASN A 648 0.15 19.99 4.94
C ASN A 648 1.09 21.08 5.49
N SER A 649 2.19 21.41 4.80
CA SER A 649 3.10 22.45 5.29
C SER A 649 2.39 23.80 5.48
N ILE A 650 2.59 24.41 6.65
CA ILE A 650 2.11 25.75 7.00
C ILE A 650 2.70 26.77 6.01
N GLY A 651 1.83 27.52 5.31
CA GLY A 651 2.20 28.57 4.35
C GLY A 651 1.63 28.39 2.94
N ASP A 652 1.09 27.21 2.61
CA ASP A 652 0.44 26.95 1.32
C ASP A 652 -1.06 27.31 1.37
N THR A 653 -1.36 28.62 1.40
CA THR A 653 -2.76 29.09 1.34
C THR A 653 -3.27 29.32 -0.09
N ASP A 654 -2.41 29.22 -1.10
CA ASP A 654 -2.75 29.53 -2.51
C ASP A 654 -2.10 28.54 -3.51
N ASN A 655 -2.78 27.40 -3.76
CA ASN A 655 -2.51 26.40 -4.81
C ASN A 655 -1.16 25.64 -4.67
N VAL A 656 -1.10 24.37 -4.28
CA VAL A 656 -1.67 23.15 -4.88
C VAL A 656 -1.41 22.10 -3.81
N SER A 657 -2.43 21.50 -3.18
CA SER A 657 -2.21 20.40 -2.23
C SER A 657 -1.40 19.30 -2.92
N HIS A 658 -0.11 19.19 -2.59
CA HIS A 658 0.71 18.10 -3.09
C HIS A 658 0.20 16.81 -2.44
N GLU A 659 -0.42 15.95 -3.25
CA GLU A 659 -1.00 14.70 -2.76
C GLU A 659 0.12 13.80 -2.20
N GLY A 660 0.15 13.65 -0.88
CA GLY A 660 1.02 12.70 -0.18
C GLY A 660 0.20 11.64 0.55
N LYS A 661 0.73 10.41 0.65
CA LYS A 661 0.10 9.35 1.45
C LYS A 661 0.65 9.37 2.86
N GLY A 662 -0.21 9.71 3.82
CA GLY A 662 0.13 9.79 5.23
C GLY A 662 0.55 11.20 5.62
N ILE A 663 1.51 11.30 6.52
CA ILE A 663 1.85 12.56 7.20
C ILE A 663 3.05 13.27 6.52
N PHE A 664 3.90 12.51 5.83
CA PHE A 664 5.11 13.00 5.18
C PHE A 664 4.96 13.03 3.65
N GLU A 665 5.44 14.09 3.01
CA GLU A 665 5.46 14.19 1.53
C GLU A 665 6.54 13.29 0.92
N THR A 666 7.60 13.04 1.70
CA THR A 666 8.81 12.35 1.30
C THR A 666 9.24 11.34 2.35
N SER A 667 9.88 10.23 1.94
CA SER A 667 10.35 9.21 2.89
C SER A 667 11.35 9.76 3.92
N PRO A 668 11.08 9.66 5.23
CA PRO A 668 12.01 10.12 6.26
C PRO A 668 13.16 9.14 6.51
N THR A 669 13.06 7.90 6.01
CA THR A 669 14.10 6.84 6.15
C THR A 669 15.19 6.91 5.09
N SER A 670 15.08 7.83 4.13
CA SER A 670 16.08 7.99 3.08
C SER A 670 17.43 8.41 3.65
N TRP A 671 18.47 7.76 3.17
CA TRP A 671 19.82 7.95 3.67
C TRP A 671 20.39 9.32 3.29
N ALA A 672 20.25 9.68 2.02
CA ALA A 672 20.77 10.94 1.50
C ALA A 672 19.81 11.50 0.47
N ALA A 673 19.80 12.83 0.37
CA ALA A 673 19.05 13.56 -0.62
C ALA A 673 19.94 14.64 -1.22
N LYS A 674 20.18 14.54 -2.53
CA LYS A 674 21.06 15.41 -3.29
C LYS A 674 20.23 16.17 -4.31
N VAL A 675 19.63 17.27 -3.86
CA VAL A 675 18.86 18.14 -4.74
C VAL A 675 19.78 18.93 -5.67
N THR A 676 19.49 18.87 -6.98
CA THR A 676 20.21 19.54 -8.07
C THR A 676 19.36 20.53 -8.85
N SER A 677 18.03 20.53 -8.67
CA SER A 677 17.10 21.57 -9.15
C SER A 677 16.14 22.02 -8.04
N THR A 678 15.57 23.22 -8.12
CA THR A 678 14.56 23.68 -7.14
C THR A 678 13.20 22.99 -7.28
N GLU A 679 13.00 22.22 -8.35
CA GLU A 679 11.79 21.43 -8.59
C GLU A 679 11.80 20.10 -7.81
N GLN A 680 12.98 19.62 -7.40
CA GLN A 680 13.12 18.41 -6.60
C GLN A 680 12.84 18.69 -5.11
N LEU A 681 12.10 17.79 -4.47
CA LEU A 681 11.75 17.92 -3.05
C LEU A 681 12.61 16.99 -2.20
N ALA A 682 13.43 17.58 -1.32
CA ALA A 682 14.21 16.86 -0.32
C ALA A 682 13.30 16.35 0.83
N PRO A 683 13.74 15.30 1.58
CA PRO A 683 13.06 14.79 2.76
C PRO A 683 12.77 15.82 3.85
N HIS A 684 13.56 16.89 3.86
CA HIS A 684 13.50 17.97 4.82
C HIS A 684 13.23 19.30 4.12
N ASP A 685 12.46 20.15 4.80
CA ASP A 685 12.18 21.52 4.38
C ASP A 685 12.53 22.52 5.48
N TRP A 686 12.51 23.80 5.10
CA TRP A 686 12.76 24.91 6.01
C TRP A 686 11.45 25.57 6.45
N LEU A 687 11.33 25.74 7.75
CA LEU A 687 10.18 26.35 8.40
C LEU A 687 10.63 27.46 9.32
N PHE A 688 9.78 28.46 9.46
CA PHE A 688 10.14 29.67 10.17
C PHE A 688 8.97 30.23 10.94
N PHE A 689 9.25 30.60 12.17
CA PHE A 689 8.22 31.03 13.10
C PHE A 689 8.71 32.27 13.84
N PRO A 690 8.04 33.43 13.69
CA PRO A 690 8.29 34.55 14.60
C PRO A 690 7.85 34.13 16.00
N VAL A 691 8.66 34.43 17.00
CA VAL A 691 8.39 34.03 18.40
C VAL A 691 8.48 35.25 19.28
N ASN A 692 7.48 35.45 20.14
CA ASN A 692 7.42 36.63 21.01
C ASN A 692 7.80 36.34 22.46
N ASP A 693 7.66 35.09 22.89
CA ASP A 693 7.90 34.68 24.28
C ASP A 693 8.38 33.22 24.35
N TRP A 694 8.93 32.83 25.50
CA TRP A 694 9.44 31.48 25.72
C TRP A 694 8.36 30.41 25.83
N GLY A 695 7.09 30.79 26.05
CA GLY A 695 5.92 29.89 26.09
C GLY A 695 5.13 29.79 24.77
N ASP A 696 5.69 30.25 23.65
CA ASP A 696 5.04 30.21 22.34
C ASP A 696 4.78 28.77 21.87
N SER A 697 3.68 28.52 21.13
CA SER A 697 3.28 27.15 20.73
C SER A 697 4.24 26.51 19.73
N TYR A 698 5.06 27.33 19.04
CA TYR A 698 6.14 26.88 18.15
C TYR A 698 7.34 26.28 18.89
N MET A 699 7.37 26.33 20.22
CA MET A 699 8.40 25.67 21.00
C MET A 699 8.36 24.15 20.82
N PRO A 700 9.51 23.48 20.85
CA PRO A 700 9.60 22.06 20.53
C PRO A 700 8.91 21.13 21.54
N THR A 701 8.51 21.64 22.71
CA THR A 701 7.87 20.94 23.85
C THR A 701 6.83 21.86 24.51
N ALA A 702 5.86 21.32 25.25
CA ALA A 702 4.63 22.06 25.65
C ALA A 702 4.59 22.61 27.08
N ASP A 703 5.60 22.34 27.92
CA ASP A 703 5.45 22.54 29.37
C ASP A 703 6.55 23.46 29.93
N ASP A 704 6.12 24.43 30.73
CA ASP A 704 6.96 25.43 31.40
C ASP A 704 7.92 24.78 32.41
N ASP A 705 7.55 23.64 33.01
CA ASP A 705 8.41 22.92 33.96
C ASP A 705 9.63 22.25 33.27
N LEU A 706 9.59 22.05 31.94
CA LEU A 706 10.61 21.35 31.15
C LEU A 706 11.72 22.22 30.63
N ILE A 707 11.47 23.52 30.59
CA ILE A 707 12.39 24.58 30.24
C ILE A 707 13.65 24.57 31.16
N ALA A 708 13.57 23.84 32.29
CA ALA A 708 14.64 23.55 33.23
C ALA A 708 15.55 22.33 32.87
N GLY A 709 15.38 21.70 31.71
CA GLY A 709 16.26 20.63 31.23
C GLY A 709 15.89 19.21 31.62
N MET A 710 14.58 18.90 31.70
CA MET A 710 14.06 17.54 31.94
C MET A 710 13.87 16.76 30.62
N ASP A 711 13.96 15.42 30.69
CA ASP A 711 13.82 14.51 29.54
C ASP A 711 12.35 14.32 29.16
N GLU A 712 11.81 15.22 28.35
CA GLU A 712 10.50 15.06 27.73
C GLU A 712 10.56 14.95 26.20
N ALA A 713 9.50 14.33 25.67
CA ALA A 713 9.39 13.98 24.25
C ALA A 713 9.06 15.22 23.40
N GLY A 714 9.67 15.30 22.22
CA GLY A 714 9.37 16.37 21.26
C GLY A 714 8.18 16.03 20.39
N TYR A 715 7.59 17.03 19.74
CA TYR A 715 6.47 16.83 18.81
C TYR A 715 6.94 16.70 17.36
N ILE A 716 6.42 15.69 16.65
CA ILE A 716 6.72 15.41 15.24
C ILE A 716 5.47 14.88 14.50
N GLY A 717 5.57 14.71 13.17
CA GLY A 717 4.53 14.05 12.40
C GLY A 717 3.40 14.99 12.04
N SER A 718 2.23 14.88 12.68
CA SER A 718 1.01 15.60 12.31
C SER A 718 1.07 17.12 12.50
N GLY A 719 2.12 17.62 13.15
CA GLY A 719 2.43 19.02 13.33
C GLY A 719 3.74 19.18 14.11
N PHE A 720 4.17 20.43 14.29
CA PHE A 720 5.41 20.76 15.02
C PHE A 720 5.17 21.35 16.41
N GLU A 721 3.92 21.75 16.67
CA GLU A 721 3.45 22.34 17.91
C GLU A 721 2.88 21.28 18.85
N SER A 722 2.78 21.61 20.12
CA SER A 722 2.19 20.75 21.15
C SER A 722 0.73 20.36 20.90
N ALA A 723 -0.03 21.22 20.22
CA ALA A 723 -1.44 21.00 19.93
C ALA A 723 -1.66 19.98 18.80
N GLU A 724 -0.69 19.83 17.90
CA GLU A 724 -0.87 19.10 16.64
C GLU A 724 0.12 17.95 16.44
N GLY A 725 1.31 18.01 17.02
CA GLY A 725 2.34 17.00 16.82
C GLY A 725 2.28 15.84 17.82
N LEU A 726 2.93 14.73 17.44
CA LEU A 726 2.96 13.50 18.19
C LEU A 726 4.29 13.35 18.94
N SER A 727 4.22 12.93 20.20
CA SER A 727 5.40 12.59 21.01
C SER A 727 5.97 11.21 20.67
N ARG A 728 5.16 10.35 20.03
CA ARG A 728 5.57 9.06 19.48
C ARG A 728 4.90 8.78 18.15
N LEU A 729 5.66 8.28 17.19
CA LEU A 729 5.16 7.92 15.87
C LEU A 729 5.94 6.74 15.29
N VAL A 730 5.28 5.74 14.73
CA VAL A 730 5.92 4.65 13.98
C VAL A 730 5.51 4.77 12.53
N VAL A 731 6.47 4.75 11.60
CA VAL A 731 6.21 4.84 10.15
C VAL A 731 6.80 3.69 9.34
N ALA A 732 7.82 3.02 9.87
CA ALA A 732 8.47 1.90 9.22
C ALA A 732 8.42 0.68 10.13
N GLU A 733 7.71 -0.36 9.72
CA GLU A 733 7.69 -1.62 10.44
C GLU A 733 8.92 -2.46 10.08
N ILE A 734 9.58 -3.02 11.09
CA ILE A 734 10.61 -4.03 10.92
C ILE A 734 9.95 -5.41 11.14
N PRO A 735 10.17 -6.38 10.23
CA PRO A 735 9.64 -7.72 10.40
C PRO A 735 10.12 -8.34 11.72
N THR A 736 9.17 -8.66 12.59
CA THR A 736 9.45 -9.39 13.84
C THR A 736 9.23 -10.89 13.72
N ARG A 737 8.69 -11.32 12.58
CA ARG A 737 8.40 -12.69 12.19
C ARG A 737 8.61 -12.83 10.67
N PRO A 738 8.69 -14.06 10.16
CA PRO A 738 8.63 -14.29 8.72
C PRO A 738 7.41 -13.61 8.12
N LEU A 739 7.59 -13.01 6.94
CA LEU A 739 6.51 -12.30 6.26
C LEU A 739 5.37 -13.28 5.90
N THR A 740 4.14 -12.80 6.00
CA THR A 740 2.88 -13.50 5.69
C THR A 740 2.20 -13.02 4.42
N SER A 741 2.62 -11.88 3.89
CA SER A 741 2.12 -11.37 2.61
C SER A 741 3.14 -10.43 1.97
N LEU A 742 3.01 -10.23 0.65
CA LEU A 742 3.77 -9.18 -0.04
C LEU A 742 3.44 -7.78 0.49
N GLY A 743 2.24 -7.58 1.07
CA GLY A 743 1.84 -6.29 1.64
C GLY A 743 2.73 -5.82 2.79
N GLN A 744 3.37 -6.74 3.52
CA GLN A 744 4.33 -6.37 4.58
C GLN A 744 5.65 -5.78 4.05
N LEU A 745 5.91 -5.89 2.74
CA LEU A 745 7.01 -5.17 2.10
C LEU A 745 6.72 -3.67 1.95
N GLN A 746 5.50 -3.19 2.28
CA GLN A 746 5.20 -1.77 2.24
C GLN A 746 6.16 -0.94 3.11
N HIS A 747 6.72 -1.51 4.18
CA HIS A 747 7.67 -0.78 5.04
C HIS A 747 9.13 -0.92 4.62
N TYR A 748 9.40 -1.66 3.54
CA TYR A 748 10.72 -1.73 2.93
C TYR A 748 10.89 -0.60 1.92
N ASP A 749 11.60 0.45 2.33
CA ASP A 749 12.01 1.55 1.45
C ASP A 749 13.16 1.08 0.54
N HIS A 750 12.82 0.42 -0.56
CA HIS A 750 13.81 -0.04 -1.55
C HIS A 750 14.53 1.11 -2.26
N ALA A 751 14.03 2.35 -2.16
CA ALA A 751 14.66 3.53 -2.74
C ALA A 751 15.56 4.28 -1.74
N ASN A 752 15.74 3.81 -0.50
CA ASN A 752 16.47 4.58 0.53
C ASN A 752 17.93 4.90 0.15
N CYS A 753 18.55 4.05 -0.68
CA CYS A 753 19.94 4.18 -1.12
C CYS A 753 20.11 5.16 -2.30
N ASN A 754 18.99 5.58 -2.89
CA ASN A 754 18.96 6.55 -3.96
C ASN A 754 19.19 7.93 -3.37
N SER A 755 20.20 8.63 -3.85
CA SER A 755 20.47 10.00 -3.41
C SER A 755 19.68 11.04 -4.19
N THR A 756 19.03 10.65 -5.29
CA THR A 756 18.24 11.56 -6.13
C THR A 756 16.75 11.46 -5.75
N PRO A 757 16.08 12.56 -5.35
CA PRO A 757 14.64 12.58 -5.12
C PRO A 757 13.83 12.30 -6.40
N PRO A 758 12.56 11.86 -6.28
CA PRO A 758 11.72 11.82 -5.11
C PRO A 758 11.93 10.58 -4.24
N HIS A 759 11.92 10.78 -2.93
CA HIS A 759 11.84 9.69 -1.97
C HIS A 759 10.39 9.50 -1.56
N PHE A 760 9.87 8.29 -1.66
CA PHE A 760 8.46 8.03 -1.38
C PHE A 760 8.33 6.97 -0.29
N LEU A 761 7.55 7.28 0.74
CA LEU A 761 7.30 6.33 1.83
C LEU A 761 6.31 5.27 1.38
N ASN A 762 6.58 4.03 1.76
CA ASN A 762 5.80 2.85 1.40
C ASN A 762 5.55 2.70 -0.11
N PRO A 763 6.64 2.55 -0.92
CA PRO A 763 6.51 2.39 -2.36
C PRO A 763 5.89 1.04 -2.74
N ILE A 764 6.26 -0.06 -2.08
CA ILE A 764 5.72 -1.38 -2.41
C ILE A 764 4.27 -1.53 -1.91
N GLY A 765 3.40 -2.09 -2.74
CA GLY A 765 1.97 -2.27 -2.43
C GLY A 765 1.15 -0.98 -2.57
N ASN A 766 1.74 0.09 -3.12
CA ASN A 766 1.08 1.36 -3.36
C ASN A 766 0.84 1.62 -4.85
N SER A 767 -0.02 2.58 -5.20
CA SER A 767 -0.38 2.91 -6.59
C SER A 767 -0.37 4.41 -6.87
N HIS A 768 0.19 5.20 -5.96
CA HIS A 768 0.34 6.65 -6.16
C HIS A 768 1.78 6.93 -6.60
N ALA A 769 1.90 7.63 -7.73
CA ALA A 769 3.14 8.25 -8.15
C ALA A 769 3.48 9.41 -7.19
N SER A 770 4.78 9.70 -7.05
CA SER A 770 5.22 10.93 -6.38
C SER A 770 4.70 12.16 -7.14
N SER A 771 4.39 13.24 -6.42
CA SER A 771 4.02 14.54 -7.01
C SER A 771 5.10 15.12 -7.96
N GLN A 772 6.34 14.63 -7.87
CA GLN A 772 7.46 15.01 -8.74
C GLN A 772 7.50 14.21 -10.07
N ILE A 773 6.58 13.27 -10.27
CA ILE A 773 6.46 12.46 -11.48
C ILE A 773 5.09 12.72 -12.09
N ALA A 774 5.04 12.95 -13.41
CA ALA A 774 3.77 13.13 -14.10
C ALA A 774 2.91 11.86 -13.99
N GLY A 775 1.60 12.02 -13.82
CA GLY A 775 0.68 10.88 -13.59
C GLY A 775 0.57 9.89 -14.76
N ASP A 776 1.07 10.25 -15.94
CA ASP A 776 1.17 9.41 -17.14
C ASP A 776 2.62 8.95 -17.42
N ALA A 777 3.55 9.14 -16.48
CA ALA A 777 4.95 8.77 -16.61
C ALA A 777 5.37 7.74 -15.55
N VAL A 778 6.31 6.87 -15.93
CA VAL A 778 6.89 5.83 -15.05
C VAL A 778 8.25 6.23 -14.46
N TYR A 779 8.82 7.34 -14.91
CA TYR A 779 10.05 7.96 -14.43
C TYR A 779 10.07 9.45 -14.82
N SER A 780 10.85 10.26 -14.10
CA SER A 780 11.06 11.68 -14.47
C SER A 780 12.22 11.80 -15.46
N ALA A 781 11.95 12.20 -16.69
CA ALA A 781 12.97 12.39 -17.72
C ALA A 781 13.43 13.86 -17.74
N SER A 782 14.59 14.19 -17.14
CA SER A 782 15.18 15.53 -17.28
C SER A 782 15.91 15.74 -18.62
N ALA A 783 16.11 14.69 -19.42
CA ALA A 783 16.57 14.68 -20.80
C ALA A 783 16.47 13.24 -21.36
N SER A 784 16.75 13.03 -22.65
CA SER A 784 16.88 11.69 -23.28
C SER A 784 18.12 10.93 -22.77
N VAL A 785 18.14 10.56 -21.48
CA VAL A 785 19.20 9.73 -20.90
C VAL A 785 18.97 8.25 -21.22
N PRO A 786 20.02 7.43 -21.37
CA PRO A 786 19.90 5.97 -21.44
C PRO A 786 19.18 5.40 -20.21
N ASP A 787 18.48 4.27 -20.37
CA ASP A 787 17.70 3.66 -19.27
C ASP A 787 18.55 3.34 -18.02
N GLU A 788 19.81 2.97 -18.23
CA GLU A 788 20.78 2.67 -17.18
C GLU A 788 21.18 3.91 -16.36
N GLU A 789 20.98 5.12 -16.89
CA GLU A 789 21.23 6.42 -16.25
C GLU A 789 20.02 6.99 -15.51
N ILE A 790 18.85 6.35 -15.62
CA ILE A 790 17.63 6.81 -14.95
C ILE A 790 17.75 6.56 -13.44
N THR A 791 17.58 7.63 -12.67
CA THR A 791 17.64 7.63 -11.20
C THR A 791 16.29 7.89 -10.54
N VAL A 792 15.29 8.35 -11.28
CA VAL A 792 14.02 8.84 -10.74
C VAL A 792 12.87 8.04 -11.30
N TYR A 793 12.41 7.03 -10.55
CA TYR A 793 11.33 6.14 -10.97
C TYR A 793 10.04 6.39 -10.18
N ASP A 794 8.90 6.07 -10.78
CA ASP A 794 7.69 5.79 -10.01
C ASP A 794 7.88 4.46 -9.29
N HIS A 795 8.50 4.52 -8.11
CA HIS A 795 8.83 3.34 -7.32
C HIS A 795 7.60 2.51 -6.93
N SER A 796 6.41 3.12 -6.86
CA SER A 796 5.16 2.42 -6.58
C SER A 796 4.76 1.52 -7.75
N TYR A 797 4.76 2.06 -8.96
CA TYR A 797 4.43 1.28 -10.16
C TYR A 797 5.55 0.29 -10.52
N VAL A 798 6.79 0.76 -10.58
CA VAL A 798 7.95 -0.01 -11.03
C VAL A 798 8.31 -1.12 -10.04
N GLY A 799 8.28 -0.85 -8.73
CA GLY A 799 8.50 -1.87 -7.70
C GLY A 799 7.45 -2.98 -7.74
N ASN A 800 6.16 -2.61 -7.90
CA ASN A 800 5.09 -3.59 -7.98
C ASN A 800 5.16 -4.44 -9.26
N HIS A 801 5.60 -3.86 -10.38
CA HIS A 801 5.80 -4.60 -11.62
C HIS A 801 6.82 -5.74 -11.47
N VAL A 802 7.91 -5.51 -10.71
CA VAL A 802 8.93 -6.55 -10.46
C VAL A 802 8.47 -7.58 -9.43
N LEU A 803 7.66 -7.16 -8.44
CA LEU A 803 7.33 -8.01 -7.28
C LEU A 803 6.00 -8.77 -7.40
N PHE A 804 4.88 -8.08 -7.70
CA PHE A 804 3.54 -8.63 -7.51
C PHE A 804 3.15 -9.70 -8.54
N ASP A 805 3.74 -9.67 -9.73
CA ASP A 805 3.44 -10.64 -10.79
C ASP A 805 4.31 -11.90 -10.70
N ASP A 806 5.59 -11.74 -10.34
CA ASP A 806 6.55 -12.84 -10.28
C ASP A 806 6.62 -13.56 -8.94
N TRP A 807 6.24 -12.89 -7.83
CA TRP A 807 6.50 -13.40 -6.49
C TRP A 807 5.23 -13.66 -5.67
N PHE A 808 5.37 -14.55 -4.68
CA PHE A 808 4.43 -14.72 -3.57
C PHE A 808 5.21 -15.02 -2.28
N VAL A 809 4.52 -15.01 -1.13
CA VAL A 809 5.12 -15.20 0.20
C VAL A 809 4.43 -16.37 0.88
N SER A 810 5.07 -17.54 0.95
CA SER A 810 4.48 -18.73 1.60
C SER A 810 4.54 -18.71 3.14
N SER A 811 5.43 -17.91 3.71
CA SER A 811 5.85 -17.99 5.13
C SER A 811 6.53 -19.29 5.53
N VAL A 812 7.01 -20.10 4.58
CA VAL A 812 7.87 -21.24 4.90
C VAL A 812 9.24 -20.70 5.35
N ALA A 813 9.47 -20.74 6.65
CA ALA A 813 10.61 -20.14 7.35
C ALA A 813 10.87 -20.91 8.65
N PRO A 814 12.05 -20.76 9.29
CA PRO A 814 12.26 -21.32 10.63
C PRO A 814 11.30 -20.66 11.62
N GLU A 815 10.78 -21.44 12.55
CA GLU A 815 10.03 -20.88 13.65
C GLU A 815 10.99 -20.46 14.76
N MET A 816 10.92 -19.17 15.11
CA MET A 816 11.67 -18.61 16.21
C MET A 816 10.91 -18.68 17.52
N GLN A 817 11.62 -18.85 18.63
CA GLN A 817 11.09 -18.64 19.97
C GLN A 817 10.55 -17.22 20.11
N ALA A 818 9.54 -17.04 20.96
CA ALA A 818 8.91 -15.75 21.20
C ALA A 818 9.94 -14.65 21.50
N TRP A 819 9.99 -13.63 20.63
CA TRP A 819 10.83 -12.43 20.77
C TRP A 819 12.35 -12.70 20.87
N SER A 820 12.81 -13.82 20.30
CA SER A 820 14.18 -14.30 20.40
C SER A 820 14.73 -14.72 19.04
N LYS A 821 16.03 -14.58 18.84
CA LYS A 821 16.77 -15.16 17.70
C LYS A 821 16.98 -16.68 17.78
N ALA A 822 16.55 -17.31 18.87
CA ALA A 822 16.67 -18.76 19.03
C ALA A 822 15.60 -19.47 18.21
N GLU A 823 16.04 -20.37 17.32
CA GLU A 823 15.17 -21.25 16.55
C GLU A 823 14.52 -22.32 17.45
N ASP A 824 13.23 -22.53 17.28
CA ASP A 824 12.47 -23.64 17.88
C ASP A 824 12.33 -24.81 16.90
N ARG A 825 11.96 -24.51 15.63
CA ARG A 825 11.89 -25.47 14.53
C ARG A 825 12.62 -24.95 13.29
N ASP A 826 13.39 -25.82 12.64
CA ASP A 826 14.01 -25.49 11.36
C ASP A 826 12.99 -25.45 10.20
N VAL A 827 13.36 -24.77 9.10
CA VAL A 827 12.52 -24.63 7.88
C VAL A 827 12.00 -25.98 7.37
N LYS A 828 12.85 -27.01 7.42
CA LYS A 828 12.53 -28.32 6.86
C LYS A 828 11.47 -29.05 7.69
N THR A 829 11.50 -28.85 9.00
CA THR A 829 10.53 -29.37 9.95
C THR A 829 9.19 -28.67 9.74
N VAL A 830 9.18 -27.33 9.71
CA VAL A 830 7.98 -26.52 9.41
C VAL A 830 7.33 -26.95 8.09
N TYR A 831 8.11 -27.10 7.02
CA TYR A 831 7.60 -27.53 5.71
C TYR A 831 7.00 -28.94 5.71
N LYS A 832 7.64 -29.89 6.41
CA LYS A 832 7.12 -31.27 6.51
C LYS A 832 5.80 -31.33 7.25
N GLU A 833 5.72 -30.64 8.39
CA GLU A 833 4.52 -30.60 9.22
C GLU A 833 3.34 -29.97 8.48
N PHE A 834 3.59 -28.93 7.69
CA PHE A 834 2.60 -28.33 6.79
C PHE A 834 2.07 -29.34 5.78
N ILE A 835 2.94 -30.04 5.04
CA ILE A 835 2.52 -31.03 4.04
C ILE A 835 1.76 -32.20 4.68
N SER A 836 2.10 -32.61 5.90
CA SER A 836 1.36 -33.64 6.63
C SER A 836 0.04 -33.16 7.24
N GLY A 837 -0.23 -31.84 7.22
CA GLY A 837 -1.42 -31.24 7.85
C GLY A 837 -1.35 -31.23 9.38
N GLU A 838 -0.14 -31.31 9.97
CA GLU A 838 0.08 -31.26 11.41
C GLU A 838 0.04 -29.81 11.94
N THR A 839 0.71 -28.89 11.23
CA THR A 839 0.79 -27.47 11.59
C THR A 839 0.53 -26.61 10.35
N ALA A 840 -0.36 -25.62 10.44
CA ALA A 840 -0.59 -24.66 9.35
C ALA A 840 0.51 -23.58 9.30
N LEU A 841 0.83 -23.08 8.09
CA LEU A 841 1.79 -21.99 7.89
C LEU A 841 1.24 -20.65 8.40
N PRO A 842 2.11 -19.69 8.81
CA PRO A 842 1.67 -18.35 9.20
C PRO A 842 0.83 -17.64 8.14
N ASN A 843 1.18 -17.78 6.84
CA ASN A 843 0.28 -17.40 5.77
C ASN A 843 -0.83 -18.45 5.61
N ARG A 844 -2.02 -18.11 6.12
CA ARG A 844 -3.20 -18.97 6.12
C ARG A 844 -3.89 -19.10 4.77
N ALA A 845 -3.50 -18.33 3.75
CA ALA A 845 -4.04 -18.45 2.40
C ALA A 845 -3.62 -19.77 1.72
N TYR A 846 -2.53 -20.41 2.19
CA TYR A 846 -2.04 -21.67 1.67
C TYR A 846 -2.39 -22.82 2.63
N LYS A 847 -3.13 -23.81 2.12
CA LYS A 847 -3.66 -24.95 2.89
C LYS A 847 -3.50 -26.26 2.14
#